data_AF-A0AAD5AFS3-F1
#
_entry.id   AF-A0AAD5AFS3-F1
#
_cell.length_a   1.000
_cell.length_b   1.000
_cell.length_c   1.000
_cell.angle_alpha   90.00
_cell.angle_beta   90.00
_cell.angle_gamma   90.00
#
_symmetry.space_group_name_H-M   'P 1'
#
loop_
_entity.id
_entity.type
_entity.pdbx_description
1 polymer ?
#
loop_
_entity_poly.entity_id
_entity_poly.type
_entity_poly.pdbx_seq_one_letter_code
_entity_poly.pdbx_strand_id
1 'polypeptide(L)'
;MRATGDSELRGRMIIFTKKVPEFNSMFSVLPHYPSFTLRLHASDPVPAFIDRRWRGHAEQRRETLQTLAGPLVPFTQQIPPDIIFTVPKSDPQIAQQEGFGELESYFQRSVGIQTDYRDSETQTDPYSPEYIIRPGAGIPEILTLATFSWGRGLPAGLDEVEMIERARNKRAWEAMLPPLNDLSQLDKRKRMMDEMEREEWAFREREIEKLQETRLALLLRCIRDRSSKQDKVKAQQLDERFSQHQREKRERLQKIRNNYTVSLRKLLAKRKNVEGKLIKQDIISKHLDFGSEVYAPLSRHGVFPELHSQRNIVKNQFLDTYQGLLELEAGLLPSILEPQIKAPKPKKKKDFIGRSERMEIELMQAHQALKDKKVQVEEKKPLRFLHRVEKPVPRPLTPVVDVPPEGEEEKELAVIFLQKLLRGRSVQNQMLEGIQKQLEQIQELRTTHALQKEQEELQRADKQVTLALQREAAICESRMSQAQSYADGLSQEAIGEMLDFLAKELVRLQEERRIHAFMLLAERDRNLREAKESGQRQMEERRRREEDEIFRQMMNVHQSTVDLYLEDVILDSTDQTADTQAREEIHRVAEELNNVTYAMEEMRNNVQSEEIVAQLVYSFLIPDIYKTTVRNRGGLTLPQPQARLLLFKSYMKHVYRLTYSLQTISVLV
;
A
#
# COMPACT_ATOMS: atom_id res chain seq x y z
N MET A 1 -38.27 -40.29 -16.83
CA MET A 1 -38.44 -39.36 -15.69
C MET A 1 -37.21 -39.48 -14.81
N ARG A 2 -36.32 -38.49 -14.87
CA ARG A 2 -35.07 -38.43 -14.08
C ARG A 2 -35.38 -37.72 -12.77
N ALA A 3 -35.18 -38.40 -11.64
CA ALA A 3 -35.10 -37.76 -10.34
C ALA A 3 -33.65 -37.31 -10.13
N THR A 4 -33.39 -36.02 -10.33
CA THR A 4 -32.12 -35.37 -9.98
C THR A 4 -32.11 -35.09 -8.49
N GLY A 5 -31.42 -35.94 -7.72
CA GLY A 5 -30.98 -35.62 -6.37
C GLY A 5 -29.56 -35.09 -6.43
N ASP A 6 -29.40 -33.77 -6.62
CA ASP A 6 -28.11 -33.11 -6.45
C ASP A 6 -28.04 -32.55 -5.03
N SER A 7 -27.48 -33.34 -4.12
CA SER A 7 -27.10 -32.89 -2.78
C SER A 7 -25.95 -31.90 -2.89
N GLU A 8 -26.23 -30.62 -2.66
CA GLU A 8 -25.21 -29.57 -2.52
C GLU A 8 -24.28 -29.90 -1.33
N LEU A 9 -23.07 -30.40 -1.61
CA LEU A 9 -21.99 -30.50 -0.62
C LEU A 9 -21.43 -29.10 -0.34
N ARG A 10 -22.16 -28.27 0.42
CA ARG A 10 -21.60 -27.05 1.01
C ARG A 10 -20.70 -27.43 2.19
N GLY A 11 -19.43 -27.71 1.89
CA GLY A 11 -18.39 -27.79 2.92
C GLY A 11 -18.17 -26.41 3.54
N ARG A 12 -18.77 -26.14 4.71
CA ARG A 12 -18.37 -24.99 5.53
C ARG A 12 -16.94 -25.24 6.03
N MET A 13 -16.06 -24.27 5.80
CA MET A 13 -14.69 -24.27 6.29
C MET A 13 -14.71 -24.29 7.82
N ILE A 14 -14.26 -25.40 8.42
CA ILE A 14 -14.23 -25.56 9.87
C ILE A 14 -12.92 -24.93 10.36
N ILE A 15 -13.04 -23.86 11.13
CA ILE A 15 -11.90 -23.15 11.72
C ILE A 15 -11.77 -23.64 13.16
N PHE A 16 -10.63 -24.25 13.50
CA PHE A 16 -10.31 -24.58 14.88
C PHE A 16 -8.93 -24.04 15.27
N THR A 17 -8.78 -23.70 16.54
CA THR A 17 -7.54 -23.15 17.12
C THR A 17 -6.57 -24.29 17.41
N LYS A 18 -5.39 -24.27 16.78
CA LYS A 18 -4.31 -25.25 17.03
C LYS A 18 -3.18 -24.58 17.83
N LYS A 19 -2.76 -25.22 18.93
CA LYS A 19 -1.57 -24.80 19.70
C LYS A 19 -0.32 -25.19 18.92
N VAL A 20 0.55 -24.22 18.61
CA VAL A 20 1.83 -24.41 17.93
C VAL A 20 2.95 -23.96 18.88
N PRO A 21 3.92 -24.83 19.21
CA PRO A 21 5.02 -24.45 20.10
C PRO A 21 5.93 -23.41 19.45
N GLU A 22 6.39 -22.44 20.24
CA GLU A 22 7.36 -21.42 19.81
C GLU A 22 8.78 -21.79 20.27
N PHE A 23 9.71 -21.93 19.34
CA PHE A 23 11.08 -22.38 19.59
C PHE A 23 12.11 -21.24 19.52
N ASN A 24 11.72 -20.00 19.80
CA ASN A 24 12.59 -18.82 19.61
C ASN A 24 13.68 -18.67 20.69
N SER A 25 13.64 -19.44 21.78
CA SER A 25 14.60 -19.36 22.88
C SER A 25 14.95 -20.76 23.37
N MET A 26 16.23 -21.16 23.28
CA MET A 26 16.71 -22.45 23.78
C MET A 26 16.95 -22.46 25.30
N PHE A 27 16.91 -21.31 25.98
CA PHE A 27 17.39 -21.19 27.37
C PHE A 27 16.35 -20.66 28.38
N SER A 28 15.07 -20.52 27.99
CA SER A 28 14.02 -20.01 28.89
C SER A 28 12.71 -20.80 28.87
N VAL A 29 12.75 -22.10 28.59
CA VAL A 29 11.55 -22.95 28.56
C VAL A 29 11.50 -23.81 29.83
N LEU A 30 10.50 -23.57 30.69
CA LEU A 30 10.19 -24.43 31.82
C LEU A 30 9.67 -25.79 31.29
N PRO A 31 10.22 -26.94 31.72
CA PRO A 31 9.83 -28.26 31.19
C PRO A 31 8.34 -28.59 31.31
N HIS A 32 7.66 -27.96 32.28
CA HIS A 32 6.25 -28.23 32.57
C HIS A 32 5.27 -27.28 31.86
N TYR A 33 5.75 -26.18 31.24
CA TYR A 33 4.91 -25.21 30.53
C TYR A 33 5.63 -24.64 29.29
N PRO A 34 5.62 -25.35 28.15
CA PRO A 34 6.22 -24.85 26.92
C PRO A 34 5.41 -23.65 26.38
N SER A 35 6.09 -22.60 25.92
CA SER A 35 5.47 -21.47 25.22
C SER A 35 4.83 -21.95 23.91
N PHE A 36 3.55 -21.66 23.73
CA PHE A 36 2.81 -21.96 22.50
C PHE A 36 2.02 -20.74 22.05
N THR A 37 1.89 -20.56 20.74
CA THR A 37 0.93 -19.63 20.15
C THR A 37 -0.24 -20.38 19.53
N LEU A 38 -1.43 -19.79 19.66
CA LEU A 38 -2.65 -20.32 19.06
C LEU A 38 -2.75 -19.79 17.63
N ARG A 39 -2.62 -20.68 16.65
CA ARG A 39 -2.87 -20.34 15.24
C ARG A 39 -4.23 -20.87 14.83
N LEU A 40 -5.03 -20.02 14.18
CA LEU A 40 -6.26 -20.44 13.54
C LEU A 40 -5.89 -21.33 12.35
N HIS A 41 -6.24 -22.61 12.45
CA HIS A 41 -6.03 -23.57 11.39
C HIS A 41 -7.37 -23.84 10.72
N ALA A 42 -7.50 -23.40 9.47
CA ALA A 42 -8.64 -23.77 8.67
C ALA A 42 -8.37 -25.14 8.05
N SER A 43 -9.02 -26.18 8.56
CA SER A 43 -9.02 -27.48 7.90
C SER A 43 -10.15 -27.48 6.88
N ASP A 44 -9.80 -27.59 5.61
CA ASP A 44 -10.76 -27.79 4.55
C ASP A 44 -11.22 -29.26 4.58
N PRO A 45 -12.53 -29.59 4.70
CA PRO A 45 -12.99 -30.97 4.79
C PRO A 45 -12.84 -31.76 3.47
N VAL A 46 -12.41 -31.11 2.39
CA VAL A 46 -12.32 -31.70 1.05
C VAL A 46 -10.86 -32.00 0.66
N PRO A 47 -10.48 -33.28 0.48
CA PRO A 47 -9.13 -33.70 0.10
C PRO A 47 -8.56 -33.04 -1.17
N ALA A 48 -7.24 -32.83 -1.20
CA ALA A 48 -6.54 -32.06 -2.23
C ALA A 48 -6.61 -32.64 -3.67
N PHE A 49 -7.03 -33.90 -3.85
CA PHE A 49 -7.11 -34.56 -5.16
C PHE A 49 -8.44 -34.30 -5.90
N ILE A 50 -9.41 -33.63 -5.26
CA ILE A 50 -10.69 -33.30 -5.89
C ILE A 50 -10.52 -31.98 -6.65
N ASP A 51 -10.70 -32.03 -7.97
CA ASP A 51 -10.54 -30.88 -8.86
C ASP A 51 -11.59 -29.80 -8.56
N ARG A 52 -11.15 -28.69 -7.95
CA ARG A 52 -11.98 -27.52 -7.62
C ARG A 52 -12.24 -26.57 -8.79
N ARG A 53 -11.85 -26.97 -10.00
CA ARG A 53 -11.79 -26.10 -11.19
C ARG A 53 -13.16 -25.89 -11.84
N TRP A 54 -14.13 -26.75 -11.57
CA TRP A 54 -15.49 -26.59 -12.08
C TRP A 54 -16.36 -25.81 -11.08
N ARG A 55 -16.32 -24.49 -11.18
CA ARG A 55 -17.30 -23.59 -10.57
C ARG A 55 -18.31 -23.25 -11.66
N GLY A 56 -19.57 -23.67 -11.48
CA GLY A 56 -20.59 -23.65 -12.52
C GLY A 56 -20.74 -22.30 -13.26
N HIS A 57 -21.43 -22.33 -14.40
CA HIS A 57 -21.53 -21.19 -15.33
C HIS A 57 -21.98 -19.85 -14.72
N ALA A 58 -22.68 -19.86 -13.58
CA ALA A 58 -23.13 -18.64 -12.90
C ALA A 58 -21.97 -17.86 -12.22
N GLU A 59 -20.95 -18.55 -11.70
CA GLU A 59 -19.82 -17.92 -11.01
C GLU A 59 -18.79 -17.38 -12.00
N GLN A 60 -18.53 -18.11 -13.09
CA GLN A 60 -17.69 -17.62 -14.18
C GLN A 60 -18.28 -16.34 -14.81
N ARG A 61 -19.61 -16.25 -14.95
CA ARG A 61 -20.26 -15.01 -15.40
C ARG A 61 -20.05 -13.86 -14.43
N ARG A 62 -20.13 -14.10 -13.11
CA ARG A 62 -19.85 -13.06 -12.09
C ARG A 62 -18.40 -12.60 -12.10
N GLU A 63 -17.45 -13.51 -12.24
CA GLU A 63 -16.03 -13.17 -12.35
C GLU A 63 -15.73 -12.42 -13.66
N THR A 64 -16.32 -12.82 -14.79
CA THR A 64 -16.20 -12.08 -16.06
C THR A 64 -16.80 -10.68 -15.97
N LEU A 65 -17.90 -10.51 -15.23
CA LEU A 65 -18.49 -9.19 -14.98
C LEU A 65 -17.61 -8.36 -14.03
N GLN A 66 -16.94 -8.97 -13.06
CA GLN A 66 -15.98 -8.30 -12.17
C GLN A 66 -14.64 -7.99 -12.84
N THR A 67 -14.24 -8.71 -13.89
CA THR A 67 -13.03 -8.39 -14.67
C THR A 67 -13.30 -7.38 -15.78
N LEU A 68 -14.52 -7.31 -16.31
CA LEU A 68 -14.96 -6.26 -17.23
C LEU A 68 -15.29 -4.95 -16.51
N ALA A 69 -15.71 -5.02 -15.25
CA ALA A 69 -15.70 -3.88 -14.34
C ALA A 69 -14.25 -3.68 -13.85
N GLY A 70 -13.46 -2.90 -14.58
CA GLY A 70 -12.17 -2.40 -14.08
C GLY A 70 -12.32 -1.79 -12.68
N PRO A 71 -11.24 -1.63 -11.90
CA PRO A 71 -11.34 -1.03 -10.57
C PRO A 71 -12.08 0.30 -10.71
N LEU A 72 -13.28 0.35 -10.15
CA LEU A 72 -13.96 1.61 -9.84
C LEU A 72 -13.02 2.32 -8.89
N VAL A 73 -12.11 3.13 -9.45
CA VAL A 73 -11.60 4.29 -8.75
C VAL A 73 -12.86 4.97 -8.28
N PRO A 74 -13.11 5.09 -6.96
CA PRO A 74 -14.22 5.90 -6.51
C PRO A 74 -13.94 7.28 -7.10
N PHE A 75 -14.69 7.64 -8.14
CA PHE A 75 -14.79 9.01 -8.57
C PHE A 75 -15.55 9.69 -7.44
N THR A 76 -14.82 10.02 -6.39
CA THR A 76 -15.24 11.04 -5.46
C THR A 76 -15.39 12.28 -6.33
N GLN A 77 -16.61 12.54 -6.80
CA GLN A 77 -17.06 13.91 -6.95
C GLN A 77 -16.90 14.51 -5.56
N GLN A 78 -15.69 15.01 -5.28
CA GLN A 78 -15.56 16.17 -4.42
C GLN A 78 -16.27 17.25 -5.21
N ILE A 79 -17.60 17.32 -5.03
CA ILE A 79 -18.29 18.59 -5.09
C ILE A 79 -17.42 19.45 -4.18
N PRO A 80 -16.72 20.47 -4.71
CA PRO A 80 -15.98 21.36 -3.83
C PRO A 80 -17.01 21.85 -2.81
N PRO A 81 -16.73 21.77 -1.49
CA PRO A 81 -17.65 22.37 -0.55
C PRO A 81 -17.84 23.81 -1.03
N ASP A 82 -19.08 24.22 -1.26
CA ASP A 82 -19.40 25.63 -1.46
C ASP A 82 -18.71 26.36 -0.33
N ILE A 83 -17.65 27.07 -0.71
CA ILE A 83 -16.89 27.93 0.18
C ILE A 83 -17.86 29.05 0.49
N ILE A 84 -18.62 28.89 1.58
CA ILE A 84 -19.26 30.01 2.25
C ILE A 84 -18.08 30.92 2.60
N PHE A 85 -17.91 31.98 1.82
CA PHE A 85 -17.01 33.07 2.13
C PHE A 85 -17.47 33.70 3.45
N THR A 86 -16.99 33.16 4.57
CA THR A 86 -16.95 33.91 5.82
C THR A 86 -15.89 34.98 5.65
N VAL A 87 -16.36 36.20 5.36
CA VAL A 87 -15.58 37.43 5.35
C VAL A 87 -14.88 37.57 6.72
N PRO A 88 -13.54 37.59 6.79
CA PRO A 88 -12.87 38.14 7.95
C PRO A 88 -12.93 39.67 7.83
N LYS A 89 -13.72 40.31 8.70
CA LYS A 89 -13.54 41.73 8.96
C LYS A 89 -12.25 41.88 9.77
N SER A 90 -11.26 42.54 9.15
CA SER A 90 -10.24 43.42 9.75
C SER A 90 -9.48 42.90 10.98
N ASP A 91 -8.23 42.46 10.81
CA ASP A 91 -7.04 43.33 10.91
C ASP A 91 -5.78 42.62 10.38
N PRO A 92 -4.79 43.35 9.82
CA PRO A 92 -3.63 42.76 9.18
C PRO A 92 -2.46 42.62 10.16
N GLN A 93 -1.85 41.44 10.27
CA GLN A 93 -0.40 41.27 10.39
C GLN A 93 0.03 39.79 10.45
N ILE A 94 0.94 39.44 9.52
CA ILE A 94 1.92 38.32 9.54
C ILE A 94 1.38 36.93 9.16
N ALA A 95 1.49 36.65 7.86
CA ALA A 95 1.85 35.31 7.41
C ALA A 95 3.34 35.32 7.08
N GLN A 96 4.16 34.57 7.82
CA GLN A 96 5.47 34.16 7.34
C GLN A 96 5.27 33.03 6.32
N GLN A 97 5.91 33.19 5.18
CA GLN A 97 6.08 32.15 4.17
C GLN A 97 7.07 31.12 4.70
N GLU A 98 6.65 29.84 4.72
CA GLU A 98 7.58 28.72 4.80
C GLU A 98 8.20 28.48 3.41
N GLY A 99 9.54 28.46 3.39
CA GLY A 99 10.36 28.04 2.26
C GLY A 99 11.68 27.46 2.74
N PHE A 100 11.73 26.13 2.80
CA PHE A 100 12.89 25.23 2.71
C PHE A 100 14.24 25.65 3.34
N GLY A 101 14.53 25.07 4.51
CA GLY A 101 15.88 24.86 5.04
C GLY A 101 16.05 23.40 5.49
N GLU A 102 17.20 22.82 5.18
CA GLU A 102 17.60 21.44 5.45
C GLU A 102 17.45 21.01 6.91
N LEU A 103 17.06 19.73 7.09
CA LEU A 103 17.09 19.03 8.38
C LEU A 103 18.54 18.68 8.75
N GLU A 104 19.20 19.55 9.51
CA GLU A 104 20.40 19.17 10.26
C GLU A 104 20.03 18.61 11.63
N SER A 105 20.48 17.38 11.90
CA SER A 105 20.43 16.77 13.22
C SER A 105 21.36 17.50 14.19
N TYR A 106 20.86 17.92 15.33
CA TYR A 106 21.70 18.23 16.49
C TYR A 106 21.37 17.27 17.63
N PHE A 107 22.24 16.29 17.85
CA PHE A 107 22.40 15.67 19.16
C PHE A 107 22.90 16.75 20.12
N GLN A 108 22.22 16.99 21.24
CA GLN A 108 22.85 17.73 22.35
C GLN A 108 22.50 17.17 23.73
N ARG A 109 23.59 16.88 24.43
CA ARG A 109 23.76 16.43 25.82
C ARG A 109 23.36 17.56 26.76
N SER A 110 22.66 17.26 27.85
CA SER A 110 22.22 18.23 28.85
C SER A 110 23.41 18.92 29.56
N VAL A 111 23.45 20.26 29.51
CA VAL A 111 24.31 21.13 30.33
C VAL A 111 23.39 22.10 31.09
N GLY A 112 23.76 22.42 32.33
CA GLY A 112 22.94 23.21 33.27
C GLY A 112 22.56 24.60 32.77
N ILE A 113 21.34 25.01 33.14
CA ILE A 113 20.64 26.20 32.63
C ILE A 113 21.13 27.45 33.35
N GLN A 114 21.75 28.35 32.59
CA GLN A 114 21.87 29.78 32.91
C GLN A 114 20.96 30.51 31.91
N THR A 115 19.84 31.04 32.42
CA THR A 115 18.84 31.90 31.74
C THR A 115 18.72 31.74 30.22
N ASP A 116 17.69 31.01 29.78
CA ASP A 116 17.35 30.71 28.38
C ASP A 116 16.97 31.93 27.52
N TYR A 117 17.00 33.15 28.04
CA TYR A 117 16.85 34.35 27.21
C TYR A 117 18.20 34.72 26.61
N ARG A 118 18.40 34.33 25.35
CA ARG A 118 19.43 34.95 24.52
C ARG A 118 18.99 36.40 24.28
N ASP A 119 19.84 37.41 24.57
CA ASP A 119 19.54 38.84 24.35
C ASP A 119 19.01 39.15 22.93
N SER A 120 19.26 38.27 21.95
CA SER A 120 18.75 38.36 20.59
C SER A 120 17.24 38.15 20.43
N GLU A 121 16.58 37.42 21.34
CA GLU A 121 15.12 37.19 21.29
C GLU A 121 14.33 38.27 22.03
N THR A 122 15.00 39.01 22.94
CA THR A 122 14.47 40.21 23.59
C THR A 122 14.65 41.48 22.75
N GLN A 123 15.09 41.35 21.50
CA GLN A 123 15.32 42.48 20.60
C GLN A 123 13.98 42.98 20.05
N THR A 124 13.30 43.81 20.83
CA THR A 124 12.13 44.58 20.40
C THR A 124 12.52 45.52 19.26
N ASP A 125 11.55 45.87 18.41
CA ASP A 125 11.74 46.97 17.45
C ASP A 125 12.30 48.20 18.19
N PRO A 126 13.32 48.89 17.63
CA PRO A 126 13.90 50.06 18.27
C PRO A 126 12.82 51.10 18.56
N TYR A 127 12.80 51.61 19.79
CA TYR A 127 11.80 52.58 20.25
C TYR A 127 11.74 53.80 19.33
N SER A 128 10.58 54.03 18.72
CA SER A 128 10.29 55.22 17.93
C SER A 128 9.60 56.28 18.81
N PRO A 129 10.18 57.49 18.96
CA PRO A 129 9.59 58.53 19.79
C PRO A 129 8.30 59.08 19.16
N GLU A 130 7.36 59.51 20.01
CA GLU A 130 6.17 60.23 19.59
C GLU A 130 6.55 61.56 18.91
N TYR A 131 5.90 61.88 17.79
CA TYR A 131 6.16 63.09 17.01
C TYR A 131 4.98 64.07 17.08
N ILE A 132 5.27 65.37 17.08
CA ILE A 132 4.26 66.43 17.07
C ILE A 132 4.33 67.15 15.73
N ILE A 133 3.26 67.07 14.93
CA ILE A 133 3.13 67.85 13.69
C ILE A 133 2.57 69.22 14.03
N ARG A 134 3.23 70.30 13.57
CA ARG A 134 2.69 71.66 13.72
C ARG A 134 1.39 71.79 12.90
N PRO A 135 0.30 72.33 13.48
CA PRO A 135 -0.96 72.49 12.74
C PRO A 135 -0.74 73.40 11.53
N GLY A 136 -1.01 72.88 10.33
CA GLY A 136 -0.80 73.56 9.04
C GLY A 136 0.50 73.22 8.31
N ALA A 137 1.41 72.46 8.92
CA ALA A 137 2.57 71.91 8.21
C ALA A 137 2.20 70.60 7.47
N GLY A 138 2.73 70.41 6.27
CA GLY A 138 2.57 69.15 5.51
C GLY A 138 3.18 67.96 6.25
N ILE A 139 2.59 66.78 6.05
CA ILE A 139 3.07 65.53 6.68
C ILE A 139 4.44 65.17 6.07
N PRO A 140 5.52 65.06 6.87
CA PRO A 140 6.84 64.70 6.35
C PRO A 140 6.88 63.27 5.78
N GLU A 141 7.69 63.06 4.73
CA GLU A 141 7.75 61.79 4.00
C GLU A 141 8.11 60.59 4.89
N ILE A 142 8.96 60.83 5.89
CA ILE A 142 9.46 59.81 6.81
C ILE A 142 8.30 59.16 7.59
N LEU A 143 7.24 59.90 7.91
CA LEU A 143 6.09 59.35 8.65
C LEU A 143 5.26 58.39 7.82
N THR A 144 5.30 58.50 6.48
CA THR A 144 4.62 57.53 5.61
C THR A 144 5.40 56.23 5.44
N LEU A 145 6.68 56.24 5.82
CA LEU A 145 7.55 55.07 5.85
C LEU A 145 7.56 54.39 7.22
N ALA A 146 6.75 54.85 8.18
CA ALA A 146 6.68 54.30 9.53
C ALA A 146 6.25 52.82 9.58
N THR A 147 5.66 52.30 8.50
CA THR A 147 5.31 50.88 8.37
C THR A 147 6.51 49.98 8.05
N PHE A 148 7.64 50.55 7.61
CA PHE A 148 8.87 49.81 7.35
C PHE A 148 9.63 49.60 8.65
N SER A 149 9.87 48.34 9.00
CA SER A 149 10.70 47.94 10.14
C SER A 149 11.72 46.88 9.73
N TRP A 150 12.67 46.55 10.60
CA TRP A 150 13.67 45.53 10.31
C TRP A 150 13.00 44.18 10.05
N GLY A 151 13.24 43.55 8.89
CA GLY A 151 12.52 42.34 8.48
C GLY A 151 11.10 42.58 7.92
N ARG A 152 10.60 43.81 7.96
CA ARG A 152 9.40 44.29 7.25
C ARG A 152 9.77 45.43 6.30
N GLY A 153 10.54 45.06 5.28
CA GLY A 153 10.98 45.94 4.22
C GLY A 153 12.13 46.89 4.52
N LEU A 154 12.93 46.53 5.53
CA LEU A 154 14.31 46.96 5.64
C LEU A 154 15.22 45.73 5.85
N PRO A 155 16.36 45.62 5.16
CA PRO A 155 16.92 46.58 4.20
C PRO A 155 16.08 46.67 2.91
N ALA A 156 15.95 47.89 2.38
CA ALA A 156 15.02 48.18 1.28
C ALA A 156 15.36 47.38 0.01
N GLY A 157 14.42 46.56 -0.46
CA GLY A 157 14.47 45.88 -1.75
C GLY A 157 14.00 46.75 -2.91
N LEU A 158 14.06 46.23 -4.14
CA LEU A 158 13.60 46.96 -5.34
C LEU A 158 12.11 47.33 -5.26
N ASP A 159 11.27 46.39 -4.82
CA ASP A 159 9.82 46.60 -4.68
C ASP A 159 9.50 47.73 -3.68
N GLU A 160 10.25 47.83 -2.60
CA GLU A 160 10.07 48.86 -1.56
C GLU A 160 10.53 50.24 -2.05
N VAL A 161 11.63 50.29 -2.79
CA VAL A 161 12.08 51.51 -3.46
C VAL A 161 11.05 51.97 -4.49
N GLU A 162 10.51 51.06 -5.32
CA GLU A 162 9.46 51.38 -6.29
C GLU A 162 8.18 51.90 -5.60
N MET A 163 7.80 51.32 -4.46
CA MET A 163 6.66 51.80 -3.66
C MET A 163 6.89 53.22 -3.11
N ILE A 164 8.11 53.53 -2.65
CA ILE A 164 8.48 54.87 -2.16
C ILE A 164 8.47 55.89 -3.29
N GLU A 165 9.05 55.56 -4.45
CA GLU A 165 9.04 56.42 -5.63
C GLU A 165 7.61 56.68 -6.12
N ARG A 166 6.75 55.66 -6.08
CA ARG A 166 5.34 55.81 -6.40
C ARG A 166 4.60 56.72 -5.43
N ALA A 167 4.86 56.60 -4.13
CA ALA A 167 4.28 57.49 -3.12
C ALA A 167 4.70 58.95 -3.34
N ARG A 168 5.96 59.19 -3.76
CA ARG A 168 6.45 60.52 -4.15
C ARG A 168 5.77 61.05 -5.40
N ASN A 169 5.65 60.21 -6.43
CA ASN A 169 4.96 60.57 -7.68
C ASN A 169 3.48 60.91 -7.42
N LYS A 170 2.82 60.17 -6.53
CA LYS A 170 1.44 60.45 -6.10
C LYS A 170 1.32 61.81 -5.43
N ARG A 171 2.22 62.14 -4.49
CA ARG A 171 2.24 63.47 -3.85
C ARG A 171 2.53 64.60 -4.83
N ALA A 172 3.48 64.41 -5.73
CA ALA A 172 3.80 65.38 -6.76
C ALA A 172 2.57 65.64 -7.66
N TRP A 173 1.83 64.58 -8.01
CA TRP A 173 0.59 64.70 -8.75
C TRP A 173 -0.54 65.35 -7.95
N GLU A 174 -0.71 65.03 -6.66
CA GLU A 174 -1.70 65.67 -5.77
C GLU A 174 -1.47 67.18 -5.66
N ALA A 175 -0.21 67.62 -5.67
CA ALA A 175 0.17 69.03 -5.68
C ALA A 175 -0.17 69.74 -7.02
N MET A 176 -0.26 68.99 -8.12
CA MET A 176 -0.64 69.50 -9.44
C MET A 176 -2.16 69.62 -9.63
N LEU A 177 -2.97 69.13 -8.68
CA LEU A 177 -4.43 69.18 -8.78
C LEU A 177 -4.98 70.60 -8.56
N PRO A 178 -6.04 71.00 -9.30
CA PRO A 178 -6.75 72.25 -9.05
C PRO A 178 -7.25 72.38 -7.60
N PRO A 179 -7.17 73.57 -6.98
CA PRO A 179 -7.65 73.79 -5.61
C PRO A 179 -9.18 73.60 -5.52
N LEU A 180 -9.66 73.18 -4.34
CA LEU A 180 -11.09 72.87 -4.12
C LEU A 180 -12.02 74.08 -4.20
N ASN A 181 -11.47 75.30 -4.13
CA ASN A 181 -12.25 76.54 -4.05
C ASN A 181 -12.83 76.98 -5.42
N ASP A 182 -12.33 76.45 -6.54
CA ASP A 182 -12.71 76.88 -7.89
C ASP A 182 -13.73 75.93 -8.55
N LEU A 183 -15.02 76.31 -8.52
CA LEU A 183 -16.13 75.48 -9.02
C LEU A 183 -16.02 75.13 -10.53
N SER A 184 -15.37 75.97 -11.34
CA SER A 184 -15.20 75.77 -12.78
C SER A 184 -14.20 74.67 -13.15
N GLN A 185 -13.33 74.27 -12.22
CA GLN A 185 -12.27 73.28 -12.45
C GLN A 185 -12.54 71.94 -11.77
N LEU A 186 -13.68 71.80 -11.08
CA LEU A 186 -14.04 70.58 -10.36
C LEU A 186 -14.13 69.35 -11.28
N ASP A 187 -14.70 69.50 -12.47
CA ASP A 187 -14.82 68.39 -13.42
C ASP A 187 -13.46 67.93 -13.95
N LYS A 188 -12.51 68.86 -14.12
CA LYS A 188 -11.13 68.53 -14.48
C LYS A 188 -10.44 67.79 -13.36
N ARG A 189 -10.63 68.23 -12.10
CA ARG A 189 -10.10 67.53 -10.91
C ARG A 189 -10.67 66.11 -10.80
N LYS A 190 -11.98 65.92 -10.98
CA LYS A 190 -12.61 64.59 -10.95
C LYS A 190 -12.03 63.66 -12.02
N ARG A 191 -11.90 64.13 -13.26
CA ARG A 191 -11.30 63.33 -14.34
C ARG A 191 -9.85 62.92 -14.05
N MET A 192 -9.05 63.86 -13.55
CA MET A 192 -7.67 63.57 -13.13
C MET A 192 -7.64 62.50 -12.04
N MET A 193 -8.51 62.60 -11.02
CA MET A 193 -8.62 61.60 -9.96
C MET A 193 -9.03 60.23 -10.50
N ASP A 194 -10.07 60.17 -11.33
CA ASP A 194 -10.53 58.90 -11.91
C ASP A 194 -9.47 58.26 -12.82
N GLU A 195 -8.71 59.05 -13.58
CA GLU A 195 -7.59 58.59 -14.42
C GLU A 195 -6.47 58.01 -13.58
N MET A 196 -6.05 58.73 -12.52
CA MET A 196 -5.03 58.24 -11.58
C MET A 196 -5.48 56.96 -10.87
N GLU A 197 -6.75 56.88 -10.44
CA GLU A 197 -7.29 55.66 -9.84
C GLU A 197 -7.22 54.48 -10.83
N ARG A 198 -7.59 54.68 -12.10
CA ARG A 198 -7.49 53.62 -13.12
C ARG A 198 -6.05 53.16 -13.34
N GLU A 199 -5.09 54.07 -13.35
CA GLU A 199 -3.67 53.73 -13.44
C GLU A 199 -3.19 52.96 -12.20
N GLU A 200 -3.67 53.34 -11.02
CA GLU A 200 -3.38 52.62 -9.78
C GLU A 200 -3.95 51.20 -9.76
N TRP A 201 -5.19 51.05 -10.20
CA TRP A 201 -5.86 49.76 -10.38
C TRP A 201 -5.14 48.89 -11.41
N ALA A 202 -4.80 49.44 -12.57
CA ALA A 202 -4.10 48.71 -13.63
C ALA A 202 -2.72 48.22 -13.17
N PHE A 203 -2.01 49.00 -12.35
CA PHE A 203 -0.75 48.55 -11.77
C PHE A 203 -0.94 47.39 -10.79
N ARG A 204 -1.91 47.49 -9.87
CA ARG A 204 -2.22 46.40 -8.93
C ARG A 204 -2.62 45.13 -9.67
N GLU A 205 -3.37 45.26 -10.77
CA GLU A 205 -3.76 44.14 -11.60
C GLU A 205 -2.55 43.45 -12.24
N ARG A 206 -1.55 44.21 -12.72
CA ARG A 206 -0.27 43.64 -13.21
C ARG A 206 0.54 42.93 -12.12
N GLU A 207 0.55 43.44 -10.89
CA GLU A 207 1.22 42.75 -9.77
C GLU A 207 0.53 41.43 -9.45
N ILE A 208 -0.80 41.44 -9.41
CA ILE A 208 -1.61 40.24 -9.21
C ILE A 208 -1.36 39.24 -10.35
N GLU A 209 -1.28 39.71 -11.60
CA GLU A 209 -0.95 38.88 -12.76
C GLU A 209 0.43 38.23 -12.61
N LYS A 210 1.48 38.97 -12.27
CA LYS A 210 2.82 38.42 -12.01
C LYS A 210 2.81 37.36 -10.89
N LEU A 211 2.07 37.60 -9.80
CA LEU A 211 1.91 36.62 -8.71
C LEU A 211 1.14 35.37 -9.17
N GLN A 212 0.14 35.55 -10.03
CA GLN A 212 -0.60 34.43 -10.60
C GLN A 212 0.26 33.63 -11.59
N GLU A 213 1.06 34.29 -12.43
CA GLU A 213 1.99 33.66 -13.36
C GLU A 213 3.05 32.84 -12.64
N THR A 214 3.66 33.39 -11.59
CA THR A 214 4.64 32.66 -10.75
C THR A 214 4.00 31.44 -10.08
N ARG A 215 2.79 31.60 -9.53
CA ARG A 215 2.02 30.47 -8.96
C ARG A 215 1.68 29.42 -10.02
N LEU A 216 1.25 29.83 -11.21
CA LEU A 216 0.93 28.93 -12.32
C LEU A 216 2.18 28.18 -12.79
N ALA A 217 3.33 28.84 -12.88
CA ALA A 217 4.60 28.21 -13.23
C ALA A 217 4.99 27.11 -12.23
N LEU A 218 4.84 27.37 -10.93
CA LEU A 218 5.06 26.36 -9.88
C LEU A 218 4.08 25.20 -10.00
N LEU A 219 2.78 25.48 -10.21
CA LEU A 219 1.76 24.44 -10.40
C LEU A 219 2.06 23.57 -11.63
N LEU A 220 2.46 24.17 -12.75
CA LEU A 220 2.85 23.44 -13.95
C LEU A 220 4.05 22.52 -13.69
N ARG A 221 5.05 22.99 -12.93
CA ARG A 221 6.19 22.16 -12.51
C ARG A 221 5.72 20.99 -11.66
N CYS A 222 4.88 21.22 -10.65
CA CYS A 222 4.32 20.15 -9.82
C CYS A 222 3.53 19.12 -10.64
N ILE A 223 2.75 19.56 -11.63
CA ILE A 223 2.00 18.67 -12.54
C ILE A 223 2.95 17.83 -13.38
N ARG A 224 4.01 18.43 -13.94
CA ARG A 224 5.04 17.70 -14.70
C ARG A 224 5.76 16.67 -13.85
N ASP A 225 6.16 17.04 -12.63
CA ASP A 225 6.83 16.13 -11.70
C ASP A 225 5.92 14.95 -11.32
N ARG A 226 4.62 15.23 -11.08
CA ARG A 226 3.63 14.19 -10.82
C ARG A 226 3.45 13.26 -12.03
N SER A 227 3.38 13.80 -13.25
CA SER A 227 3.31 12.98 -14.48
C SER A 227 4.54 12.11 -14.64
N SER A 228 5.74 12.68 -14.48
CA SER A 228 7.01 11.95 -14.56
C SER A 228 7.06 10.80 -13.56
N LYS A 229 6.62 11.02 -12.31
CA LYS A 229 6.52 9.97 -11.30
C LYS A 229 5.53 8.88 -11.71
N GLN A 230 4.36 9.23 -12.24
CA GLN A 230 3.39 8.26 -12.73
C GLN A 230 3.91 7.44 -13.91
N ASP A 231 4.62 8.08 -14.84
CA ASP A 231 5.15 7.41 -16.03
C ASP A 231 6.28 6.44 -15.66
N LYS A 232 7.11 6.79 -14.66
CA LYS A 232 8.11 5.86 -14.08
C LYS A 232 7.44 4.62 -13.47
N VAL A 233 6.37 4.80 -12.69
CA VAL A 233 5.64 3.67 -12.08
C VAL A 233 4.99 2.80 -13.17
N LYS A 234 4.37 3.40 -14.19
CA LYS A 234 3.80 2.65 -15.32
C LYS A 234 4.87 1.88 -16.10
N ALA A 235 6.04 2.49 -16.34
CA ALA A 235 7.15 1.83 -17.02
C ALA A 235 7.63 0.60 -16.24
N GLN A 236 7.82 0.72 -14.92
CA GLN A 236 8.18 -0.41 -14.06
C GLN A 236 7.15 -1.53 -14.11
N GLN A 237 5.85 -1.21 -14.05
CA GLN A 237 4.79 -2.22 -14.17
C GLN A 237 4.79 -2.92 -15.54
N LEU A 238 5.10 -2.18 -16.61
CA LEU A 238 5.24 -2.76 -17.95
C LEU A 238 6.46 -3.67 -18.04
N ASP A 239 7.60 -3.28 -17.47
CA ASP A 239 8.82 -4.08 -17.43
C ASP A 239 8.62 -5.37 -16.64
N GLU A 240 7.94 -5.30 -15.48
CA GLU A 240 7.59 -6.47 -14.69
C GLU A 240 6.72 -7.43 -15.48
N ARG A 241 5.65 -6.94 -16.11
CA ARG A 241 4.76 -7.76 -16.98
C ARG A 241 5.52 -8.35 -18.16
N PHE A 242 6.39 -7.57 -18.79
CA PHE A 242 7.24 -8.01 -19.88
C PHE A 242 8.19 -9.13 -19.44
N SER A 243 8.81 -8.99 -18.26
CA SER A 243 9.69 -10.01 -17.68
C SER A 243 8.96 -11.33 -17.39
N GLN A 244 7.71 -11.24 -16.92
CA GLN A 244 6.84 -12.39 -16.66
C GLN A 244 6.51 -13.11 -17.98
N HIS A 245 6.05 -12.37 -18.98
CA HIS A 245 5.80 -12.93 -20.32
C HIS A 245 7.05 -13.55 -20.94
N GLN A 246 8.23 -12.95 -20.74
CA GLN A 246 9.48 -13.50 -21.25
C GLN A 246 9.90 -14.78 -20.51
N ARG A 247 9.58 -14.91 -19.22
CA ARG A 247 9.76 -16.16 -18.46
C ARG A 247 8.84 -17.26 -18.98
N GLU A 248 7.55 -16.97 -19.11
CA GLU A 248 6.59 -17.93 -19.67
C GLU A 248 6.98 -18.38 -21.07
N LYS A 249 7.41 -17.45 -21.93
CA LYS A 249 7.91 -17.78 -23.27
C LYS A 249 9.12 -18.71 -23.20
N ARG A 250 10.09 -18.45 -22.33
CA ARG A 250 11.27 -19.30 -22.13
C ARG A 250 10.88 -20.71 -21.66
N GLU A 251 9.96 -20.82 -20.71
CA GLU A 251 9.45 -22.12 -20.23
C GLU A 251 8.74 -22.90 -21.34
N ARG A 252 7.91 -22.23 -22.14
CA ARG A 252 7.25 -22.85 -23.31
C ARG A 252 8.29 -23.33 -24.33
N LEU A 253 9.30 -22.53 -24.63
CA LEU A 253 10.40 -22.91 -25.52
C LEU A 253 11.20 -24.09 -24.97
N GLN A 254 11.44 -24.15 -23.66
CA GLN A 254 12.12 -25.28 -23.03
C GLN A 254 11.30 -26.57 -23.16
N LYS A 255 9.98 -26.50 -22.93
CA LYS A 255 9.07 -27.64 -23.17
C LYS A 255 9.12 -28.12 -24.62
N ILE A 256 9.10 -27.20 -25.58
CA ILE A 256 9.22 -27.52 -27.02
C ILE A 256 10.57 -28.20 -27.31
N ARG A 257 11.68 -27.65 -26.81
CA ARG A 257 13.02 -28.24 -26.98
C ARG A 257 13.11 -29.64 -26.38
N ASN A 258 12.56 -29.86 -25.19
CA ASN A 258 12.51 -31.17 -24.55
C ASN A 258 11.68 -32.17 -25.37
N ASN A 259 10.52 -31.75 -25.86
CA ASN A 259 9.68 -32.56 -26.73
C ASN A 259 10.41 -32.92 -28.04
N TYR A 260 11.14 -31.97 -28.62
CA TYR A 260 11.96 -32.18 -29.80
C TYR A 260 13.12 -33.17 -29.55
N THR A 261 13.82 -33.08 -28.41
CA THR A 261 14.88 -34.06 -28.08
C THR A 261 14.30 -35.45 -27.81
N VAL A 262 13.13 -35.55 -27.18
CA VAL A 262 12.45 -36.83 -26.98
C VAL A 262 11.97 -37.42 -28.31
N SER A 263 11.40 -36.62 -29.19
CA SER A 263 10.94 -37.08 -30.50
C SER A 263 12.10 -37.51 -31.38
N LEU A 264 13.21 -36.76 -31.41
CA LEU A 264 14.45 -37.16 -32.08
C LEU A 264 14.99 -38.49 -31.54
N ARG A 265 15.07 -38.66 -30.22
CA ARG A 265 15.52 -39.93 -29.61
C ARG A 265 14.62 -41.11 -30.02
N LYS A 266 13.30 -40.92 -30.01
CA LYS A 266 12.33 -41.94 -30.46
C LYS A 266 12.50 -42.26 -31.95
N LEU A 267 12.70 -41.25 -32.79
CA LEU A 267 12.94 -41.43 -34.22
C LEU A 267 14.23 -42.18 -34.50
N LEU A 268 15.33 -41.82 -33.83
CA LEU A 268 16.61 -42.54 -33.94
C LEU A 268 16.47 -44.00 -33.50
N ALA A 269 15.75 -44.28 -32.42
CA ALA A 269 15.48 -45.66 -31.98
C ALA A 269 14.66 -46.44 -33.02
N LYS A 270 13.62 -45.83 -33.60
CA LYS A 270 12.84 -46.45 -34.69
C LYS A 270 13.68 -46.69 -35.95
N ARG A 271 14.60 -45.79 -36.27
CA ARG A 271 15.53 -45.95 -37.41
C ARG A 271 16.47 -47.14 -37.24
N LYS A 272 16.81 -47.55 -36.01
CA LYS A 272 17.61 -48.76 -35.79
C LYS A 272 16.86 -50.04 -36.20
N ASN A 273 15.53 -50.06 -36.03
CA ASN A 273 14.67 -51.20 -36.38
C ASN A 273 13.55 -50.78 -37.35
N VAL A 274 13.90 -50.33 -38.56
CA VAL A 274 12.93 -49.87 -39.58
C VAL A 274 11.93 -50.98 -39.96
N GLU A 275 12.39 -52.22 -40.06
CA GLU A 275 11.55 -53.35 -40.47
C GLU A 275 10.62 -53.85 -39.36
N GLY A 276 10.76 -53.37 -38.12
CA GLY A 276 9.93 -53.80 -36.98
C GLY A 276 10.12 -55.28 -36.56
N LYS A 277 11.05 -56.00 -37.18
CA LYS A 277 11.33 -57.40 -36.86
C LYS A 277 11.98 -57.52 -35.47
N LEU A 278 11.57 -58.53 -34.71
CA LEU A 278 12.23 -58.88 -33.45
C LEU A 278 13.63 -59.42 -33.78
N ILE A 279 14.66 -58.67 -33.36
CA ILE A 279 16.05 -59.11 -33.51
C ILE A 279 16.27 -60.26 -32.53
N LYS A 280 16.73 -61.41 -33.04
CA LYS A 280 17.18 -62.51 -32.19
C LYS A 280 18.39 -62.02 -31.38
N GLN A 281 18.24 -62.01 -30.06
CA GLN A 281 19.23 -61.43 -29.17
C GLN A 281 20.46 -62.34 -29.06
N ASP A 282 21.64 -61.80 -29.36
CA ASP A 282 22.91 -62.48 -29.11
C ASP A 282 23.23 -62.49 -27.61
N ILE A 283 23.45 -63.68 -27.06
CA ILE A 283 23.73 -63.86 -25.63
C ILE A 283 25.12 -63.29 -25.30
N ILE A 284 26.08 -63.50 -26.19
CA ILE A 284 27.46 -63.03 -26.01
C ILE A 284 27.51 -61.50 -25.96
N SER A 285 26.82 -60.81 -26.88
CA SER A 285 26.78 -59.35 -26.89
C SER A 285 26.12 -58.77 -25.65
N LYS A 286 25.08 -59.42 -25.12
CA LYS A 286 24.47 -59.03 -23.83
C LYS A 286 25.43 -59.14 -22.66
N HIS A 287 26.28 -60.17 -22.61
CA HIS A 287 27.24 -60.33 -21.53
C HIS A 287 28.45 -59.39 -21.65
N LEU A 288 28.73 -58.84 -22.84
CA LEU A 288 29.77 -57.83 -23.03
C LEU A 288 29.36 -56.46 -22.46
N ASP A 289 28.08 -56.10 -22.52
CA ASP A 289 27.55 -54.85 -21.96
C ASP A 289 27.07 -55.03 -20.52
N PHE A 290 27.75 -54.42 -19.55
CA PHE A 290 27.32 -54.41 -18.15
C PHE A 290 26.02 -53.63 -17.89
N GLY A 291 25.64 -52.74 -18.81
CA GLY A 291 24.35 -52.04 -18.79
C GLY A 291 23.20 -52.86 -19.38
N SER A 292 23.44 -54.10 -19.81
CA SER A 292 22.43 -54.96 -20.41
C SER A 292 21.43 -55.51 -19.37
N GLU A 293 20.31 -56.02 -19.87
CA GLU A 293 19.25 -56.62 -19.04
C GLU A 293 19.72 -57.80 -18.18
N VAL A 294 20.85 -58.44 -18.50
CA VAL A 294 21.38 -59.57 -17.72
C VAL A 294 21.86 -59.09 -16.36
N TYR A 295 22.62 -57.99 -16.33
CA TYR A 295 23.24 -57.48 -15.11
C TYR A 295 22.41 -56.36 -14.48
N ALA A 296 21.72 -55.56 -15.29
CA ALA A 296 20.86 -54.47 -14.86
C ALA A 296 19.43 -54.62 -15.45
N PRO A 297 18.65 -55.60 -14.97
CA PRO A 297 17.28 -55.79 -15.44
C PRO A 297 16.41 -54.58 -15.10
N LEU A 298 15.67 -54.06 -16.09
CA LEU A 298 14.73 -52.97 -15.85
C LEU A 298 13.46 -53.49 -15.17
N SER A 299 12.98 -52.78 -14.15
CA SER A 299 11.84 -53.21 -13.31
C SER A 299 10.55 -53.47 -14.08
N ARG A 300 10.34 -52.84 -15.24
CA ARG A 300 9.19 -53.09 -16.12
C ARG A 300 9.09 -54.53 -16.62
N HIS A 301 10.20 -55.28 -16.66
CA HIS A 301 10.21 -56.68 -17.09
C HIS A 301 9.81 -57.63 -15.97
N GLY A 302 9.85 -57.20 -14.70
CA GLY A 302 9.42 -57.98 -13.54
C GLY A 302 10.26 -59.22 -13.21
N VAL A 303 11.29 -59.52 -14.01
CA VAL A 303 12.18 -60.68 -13.83
C VAL A 303 13.47 -60.21 -13.19
N PHE A 304 13.66 -60.57 -11.91
CA PHE A 304 14.90 -60.36 -11.18
C PHE A 304 15.50 -61.73 -10.82
N PRO A 305 16.54 -62.20 -11.55
CA PRO A 305 17.17 -63.50 -11.29
C PRO A 305 17.70 -63.63 -9.85
N GLU A 306 18.20 -62.53 -9.30
CA GLU A 306 18.79 -62.41 -7.95
C GLU A 306 17.78 -62.69 -6.82
N LEU A 307 16.49 -62.39 -7.00
CA LEU A 307 15.48 -62.51 -5.92
C LEU A 307 15.20 -63.95 -5.49
N HIS A 308 15.52 -64.95 -6.33
CA HIS A 308 15.32 -66.38 -6.01
C HIS A 308 16.57 -67.06 -5.42
N SER A 309 17.69 -66.35 -5.30
CA SER A 309 18.92 -66.87 -4.70
C SER A 309 18.71 -67.45 -3.29
N GLN A 310 17.83 -66.84 -2.49
CA GLN A 310 17.53 -67.31 -1.14
C GLN A 310 16.75 -68.63 -1.08
N ARG A 311 16.00 -68.98 -2.14
CA ARG A 311 15.27 -70.27 -2.21
C ARG A 311 16.20 -71.45 -2.54
N ASN A 312 17.36 -71.17 -3.11
CA ASN A 312 18.35 -72.18 -3.52
C ASN A 312 19.44 -72.42 -2.47
N ILE A 313 19.30 -71.86 -1.25
CA ILE A 313 20.20 -72.17 -0.14
C ILE A 313 19.81 -73.57 0.38
N VAL A 314 20.40 -74.61 -0.21
CA VAL A 314 20.20 -75.99 0.22
C VAL A 314 20.94 -76.20 1.55
N LYS A 315 20.22 -76.06 2.68
CA LYS A 315 20.71 -76.48 3.99
C LYS A 315 20.40 -77.96 4.15
N ASN A 316 21.40 -78.80 3.88
CA ASN A 316 21.20 -80.24 3.94
C ASN A 316 21.55 -80.76 5.35
N GLN A 317 20.53 -81.16 6.11
CA GLN A 317 20.68 -81.64 7.49
C GLN A 317 21.57 -82.89 7.60
N PHE A 318 21.70 -83.62 6.49
CA PHE A 318 22.50 -84.83 6.39
C PHE A 318 24.02 -84.58 6.31
N LEU A 319 24.47 -83.34 6.08
CA LEU A 319 25.91 -83.03 5.99
C LEU A 319 26.56 -82.75 7.35
N ASP A 320 25.78 -82.40 8.36
CA ASP A 320 26.29 -82.02 9.68
C ASP A 320 26.55 -83.24 10.59
N THR A 321 25.99 -84.41 10.24
CA THR A 321 26.07 -85.64 11.05
C THR A 321 26.61 -86.80 10.21
N TYR A 322 27.53 -87.59 10.77
CA TYR A 322 28.12 -88.75 10.09
C TYR A 322 27.07 -89.79 9.62
N GLN A 323 26.03 -90.02 10.42
CA GLN A 323 24.91 -90.90 10.02
C GLN A 323 24.16 -90.37 8.78
N GLY A 324 23.99 -89.06 8.66
CA GLY A 324 23.37 -88.44 7.49
C GLY A 324 24.20 -88.61 6.22
N LEU A 325 25.53 -88.59 6.32
CA LEU A 325 26.42 -88.88 5.20
C LEU A 325 26.30 -90.33 4.70
N LEU A 326 26.15 -91.30 5.62
CA LEU A 326 25.92 -92.70 5.26
C LEU A 326 24.56 -92.92 4.59
N GLU A 327 23.51 -92.24 5.07
CA GLU A 327 22.19 -92.27 4.42
C GLU A 327 22.21 -91.64 3.02
N LEU A 328 22.97 -90.56 2.84
CA LEU A 328 23.20 -89.95 1.54
C LEU A 328 23.96 -90.88 0.60
N GLU A 329 25.02 -91.55 1.08
CA GLU A 329 25.78 -92.54 0.31
C GLU A 329 24.88 -93.71 -0.13
N ALA A 330 24.08 -94.24 0.80
CA ALA A 330 23.15 -95.34 0.51
C ALA A 330 22.02 -94.94 -0.46
N GLY A 331 21.64 -93.66 -0.49
CA GLY A 331 20.64 -93.11 -1.41
C GLY A 331 21.14 -92.88 -2.85
N LEU A 332 22.44 -92.98 -3.11
CA LEU A 332 23.00 -92.84 -4.45
C LEU A 332 22.77 -94.13 -5.26
N LEU A 333 22.09 -94.00 -6.40
CA LEU A 333 21.90 -95.12 -7.31
C LEU A 333 23.24 -95.60 -7.89
N PRO A 334 23.45 -96.92 -8.11
CA PRO A 334 24.67 -97.45 -8.72
C PRO A 334 25.03 -96.82 -10.07
N SER A 335 24.01 -96.35 -10.81
CA SER A 335 24.16 -95.64 -12.08
C SER A 335 24.89 -94.29 -11.98
N ILE A 336 25.12 -93.76 -10.77
CA ILE A 336 25.89 -92.53 -10.51
C ILE A 336 27.38 -92.87 -10.31
N LEU A 337 27.68 -94.06 -9.77
CA LEU A 337 29.05 -94.56 -9.56
C LEU A 337 29.67 -95.07 -10.87
N GLU A 338 28.85 -95.50 -11.83
CA GLU A 338 29.29 -95.89 -13.17
C GLU A 338 29.16 -94.73 -14.18
N PRO A 339 30.24 -94.35 -14.90
CA PRO A 339 30.16 -93.27 -15.89
C PRO A 339 29.30 -93.66 -17.10
N GLN A 340 28.06 -93.18 -17.15
CA GLN A 340 27.21 -93.34 -18.33
C GLN A 340 27.56 -92.31 -19.42
N ILE A 341 28.51 -92.64 -20.28
CA ILE A 341 28.79 -91.84 -21.49
C ILE A 341 27.68 -92.10 -22.52
N LYS A 342 26.64 -91.26 -22.52
CA LYS A 342 25.62 -91.25 -23.57
C LYS A 342 26.02 -90.24 -24.65
N ALA A 343 26.59 -90.73 -25.75
CA ALA A 343 26.84 -89.91 -26.92
C ALA A 343 25.50 -89.35 -27.48
N PRO A 344 25.44 -88.06 -27.89
CA PRO A 344 24.22 -87.47 -28.39
C PRO A 344 23.76 -88.21 -29.66
N LYS A 345 22.52 -88.71 -29.64
CA LYS A 345 21.93 -89.38 -30.80
C LYS A 345 21.74 -88.34 -31.92
N PRO A 346 22.23 -88.59 -33.15
CA PRO A 346 22.03 -87.66 -34.25
C PRO A 346 20.54 -87.54 -34.58
N LYS A 347 20.07 -86.31 -34.85
CA LYS A 347 18.68 -86.05 -35.25
C LYS A 347 18.40 -86.73 -36.60
N LYS A 348 17.53 -87.73 -36.62
CA LYS A 348 17.08 -88.37 -37.87
C LYS A 348 16.26 -87.36 -38.68
N LYS A 349 16.78 -86.91 -39.83
CA LYS A 349 16.00 -86.16 -40.83
C LYS A 349 15.06 -87.17 -41.51
N LYS A 350 13.77 -86.85 -41.64
CA LYS A 350 12.72 -87.75 -42.17
C LYS A 350 12.99 -88.22 -43.61
N ASP A 351 13.86 -87.53 -44.35
CA ASP A 351 14.16 -87.80 -45.75
C ASP A 351 15.44 -88.62 -45.98
N PHE A 352 16.11 -89.08 -44.90
CA PHE A 352 17.39 -89.79 -45.02
C PHE A 352 17.25 -91.26 -44.60
N ILE A 353 17.24 -92.16 -45.59
CA ILE A 353 17.29 -93.62 -45.40
C ILE A 353 18.59 -93.95 -44.67
N GLY A 354 18.49 -94.63 -43.52
CA GLY A 354 19.62 -94.97 -42.67
C GLY A 354 20.60 -95.91 -43.36
N ARG A 355 21.88 -95.93 -42.94
CA ARG A 355 22.91 -96.80 -43.56
C ARG A 355 22.52 -98.29 -43.52
N SER A 356 21.87 -98.74 -42.44
CA SER A 356 21.34 -100.10 -42.32
C SER A 356 20.23 -100.39 -43.34
N GLU A 357 19.30 -99.45 -43.52
CA GLU A 357 18.19 -99.57 -44.46
C GLU A 357 18.68 -99.52 -45.93
N ARG A 358 19.73 -98.74 -46.23
CA ARG A 358 20.40 -98.76 -47.54
C ARG A 358 21.10 -100.09 -47.80
N MET A 359 21.81 -100.62 -46.81
CA MET A 359 22.44 -101.94 -46.89
C MET A 359 21.39 -103.05 -47.07
N GLU A 360 20.23 -102.95 -46.43
CA GLU A 360 19.11 -103.86 -46.65
C GLU A 360 18.55 -103.77 -48.07
N ILE A 361 18.38 -102.55 -48.62
CA ILE A 361 17.96 -102.35 -50.01
C ILE A 361 19.00 -102.95 -50.98
N GLU A 362 20.30 -102.71 -50.75
CA GLU A 362 21.39 -103.27 -51.56
C GLU A 362 21.44 -104.80 -51.44
N LEU A 363 21.25 -105.37 -50.24
CA LEU A 363 21.14 -106.81 -50.03
C LEU A 363 19.93 -107.40 -50.76
N MET A 364 18.80 -106.69 -50.77
CA MET A 364 17.58 -107.11 -51.45
C MET A 364 17.74 -107.09 -52.97
N GLN A 365 18.39 -106.05 -53.51
CA GLN A 365 18.77 -105.94 -54.92
C GLN A 365 19.79 -107.02 -55.31
N ALA A 366 20.80 -107.27 -54.47
CA ALA A 366 21.78 -108.33 -54.69
C ALA A 366 21.12 -109.72 -54.63
N HIS A 367 20.16 -109.93 -53.73
CA HIS A 367 19.40 -111.17 -53.64
C HIS A 367 18.52 -111.40 -54.88
N GLN A 368 17.86 -110.36 -55.40
CA GLN A 368 17.14 -110.40 -56.68
C GLN A 368 18.08 -110.68 -57.84
N ALA A 369 19.21 -109.98 -57.95
CA ALA A 369 20.21 -110.22 -58.99
C ALA A 369 20.80 -111.64 -58.95
N LEU A 370 20.97 -112.23 -57.76
CA LEU A 370 21.39 -113.63 -57.61
C LEU A 370 20.29 -114.63 -57.98
N LYS A 371 19.01 -114.30 -57.73
CA LYS A 371 17.87 -115.10 -58.22
C LYS A 371 17.80 -115.05 -59.75
N ASP A 372 17.95 -113.88 -60.34
CA ASP A 372 17.94 -113.68 -61.79
C ASP A 372 19.13 -114.40 -62.46
N LYS A 373 20.32 -114.34 -61.85
CA LYS A 373 21.51 -115.10 -62.31
C LYS A 373 21.38 -116.61 -62.14
N LYS A 374 20.59 -117.10 -61.17
CA LYS A 374 20.31 -118.53 -61.01
C LYS A 374 19.29 -119.04 -62.04
N VAL A 375 18.45 -118.17 -62.59
CA VAL A 375 17.42 -118.51 -63.59
C VAL A 375 17.95 -118.38 -65.02
N GLN A 376 18.99 -117.58 -65.26
CA GLN A 376 19.57 -117.38 -66.59
C GLN A 376 20.67 -118.39 -66.92
N VAL A 377 20.40 -119.31 -67.86
CA VAL A 377 21.43 -119.96 -68.68
C VAL A 377 21.92 -118.92 -69.70
N GLU A 378 23.24 -118.74 -69.82
CA GLU A 378 23.82 -117.69 -70.65
C GLU A 378 23.49 -117.87 -72.15
N GLU A 379 22.66 -116.99 -72.69
CA GLU A 379 22.68 -116.65 -74.12
C GLU A 379 23.46 -115.36 -74.34
N LYS A 380 24.56 -115.44 -75.08
CA LYS A 380 25.35 -114.27 -75.50
C LYS A 380 24.54 -113.43 -76.49
N LYS A 381 24.13 -112.23 -76.07
CA LYS A 381 23.52 -111.23 -76.97
C LYS A 381 24.61 -110.45 -77.72
N PRO A 382 24.44 -110.17 -79.03
CA PRO A 382 25.40 -109.45 -79.84
C PRO A 382 25.37 -107.93 -79.56
N LEU A 383 26.48 -107.26 -79.93
CA LEU A 383 26.71 -105.81 -79.81
C LEU A 383 25.63 -105.01 -80.59
N ARG A 384 24.95 -104.09 -79.90
CA ARG A 384 23.81 -103.31 -80.40
C ARG A 384 24.24 -101.88 -80.75
N PHE A 385 24.49 -101.61 -82.03
CA PHE A 385 24.62 -100.26 -82.57
C PHE A 385 23.26 -99.56 -82.76
N LEU A 386 23.31 -98.21 -82.80
CA LEU A 386 22.31 -97.21 -83.22
C LEU A 386 21.13 -96.93 -82.28
N HIS A 387 21.29 -95.89 -81.45
CA HIS A 387 20.18 -95.17 -80.83
C HIS A 387 19.64 -94.13 -81.84
N ARG A 388 18.37 -94.22 -82.23
CA ARG A 388 17.70 -93.11 -82.92
C ARG A 388 17.49 -91.98 -81.91
N VAL A 389 18.10 -90.81 -82.14
CA VAL A 389 17.78 -89.61 -81.39
C VAL A 389 16.41 -89.11 -81.85
N GLU A 390 15.41 -89.17 -80.97
CA GLU A 390 14.12 -88.54 -81.22
C GLU A 390 14.29 -87.02 -81.23
N LYS A 391 13.78 -86.34 -82.27
CA LYS A 391 13.71 -84.88 -82.28
C LYS A 391 12.67 -84.44 -81.24
N PRO A 392 12.95 -83.42 -80.40
CA PRO A 392 11.98 -82.94 -79.43
C PRO A 392 10.72 -82.42 -80.13
N VAL A 393 9.56 -82.60 -79.49
CA VAL A 393 8.24 -82.11 -79.95
C VAL A 393 8.33 -80.62 -80.32
N PRO A 394 7.79 -80.18 -81.47
CA PRO A 394 7.76 -78.76 -81.80
C PRO A 394 7.00 -78.02 -80.70
N ARG A 395 7.57 -76.91 -80.23
CA ARG A 395 6.93 -76.06 -79.23
C ARG A 395 5.55 -75.65 -79.75
N PRO A 396 4.52 -75.53 -78.88
CA PRO A 396 3.23 -74.98 -79.33
C PRO A 396 3.48 -73.62 -79.98
N LEU A 397 2.67 -73.28 -80.99
CA LEU A 397 2.69 -71.95 -81.60
C LEU A 397 2.62 -70.92 -80.47
N THR A 398 3.65 -70.08 -80.37
CA THR A 398 3.69 -69.00 -79.38
C THR A 398 2.37 -68.21 -79.49
N PRO A 399 1.68 -67.92 -78.37
CA PRO A 399 0.44 -67.17 -78.41
C PRO A 399 0.70 -65.85 -79.13
N VAL A 400 -0.02 -65.63 -80.22
CA VAL A 400 -0.01 -64.36 -80.96
C VAL A 400 -0.70 -63.35 -80.05
N VAL A 401 0.06 -62.36 -79.60
CA VAL A 401 -0.51 -61.18 -78.93
C VAL A 401 -1.23 -60.38 -80.01
N ASP A 402 -2.48 -59.98 -79.74
CA ASP A 402 -3.26 -59.15 -80.65
C ASP A 402 -2.45 -57.90 -81.02
N VAL A 403 -2.33 -57.61 -82.31
CA VAL A 403 -1.62 -56.42 -82.80
C VAL A 403 -2.43 -55.20 -82.31
N PRO A 404 -1.84 -54.33 -81.48
CA PRO A 404 -2.54 -53.14 -81.00
C PRO A 404 -2.87 -52.21 -82.19
N PRO A 405 -3.92 -51.37 -82.08
CA PRO A 405 -4.34 -50.50 -83.18
C PRO A 405 -3.21 -49.53 -83.57
N GLU A 406 -3.07 -49.30 -84.88
CA GLU A 406 -2.03 -48.43 -85.45
C GLU A 406 -2.03 -47.05 -84.75
N GLY A 407 -0.89 -46.71 -84.11
CA GLY A 407 -0.66 -45.44 -83.41
C GLY A 407 -0.51 -45.53 -81.89
N GLU A 408 -0.96 -46.60 -81.22
CA GLU A 408 -0.65 -46.81 -79.79
C GLU A 408 0.80 -47.21 -79.58
N GLU A 409 1.37 -48.01 -80.48
CA GLU A 409 2.78 -48.38 -80.45
C GLU A 409 3.69 -47.15 -80.56
N GLU A 410 3.35 -46.16 -81.39
CA GLU A 410 4.14 -44.93 -81.50
C GLU A 410 4.09 -44.09 -80.21
N LYS A 411 2.93 -44.07 -79.54
CA LYS A 411 2.77 -43.41 -78.23
C LYS A 411 3.54 -44.16 -77.15
N GLU A 412 3.48 -45.48 -77.12
CA GLU A 412 4.24 -46.29 -76.17
C GLU A 412 5.74 -46.17 -76.42
N LEU A 413 6.18 -46.17 -77.69
CA LEU A 413 7.57 -45.94 -78.07
C LEU A 413 8.02 -44.52 -77.66
N ALA A 414 7.19 -43.50 -77.86
CA ALA A 414 7.48 -42.13 -77.41
C ALA A 414 7.56 -42.03 -75.89
N VAL A 415 6.67 -42.71 -75.16
CA VAL A 415 6.70 -42.80 -73.69
C VAL A 415 7.95 -43.54 -73.21
N ILE A 416 8.32 -44.65 -73.86
CA ILE A 416 9.54 -45.40 -73.57
C ILE A 416 10.78 -44.53 -73.86
N PHE A 417 10.78 -43.74 -74.93
CA PHE A 417 11.86 -42.79 -75.24
C PHE A 417 11.98 -41.70 -74.18
N LEU A 418 10.87 -41.09 -73.77
CA LEU A 418 10.83 -40.14 -72.67
C LEU A 418 11.33 -40.76 -71.36
N GLN A 419 10.92 -42.00 -71.07
CA GLN A 419 11.36 -42.71 -69.88
C GLN A 419 12.86 -43.02 -69.92
N LYS A 420 13.40 -43.40 -71.09
CA LYS A 420 14.84 -43.60 -71.30
C LYS A 420 15.62 -42.29 -71.15
N LEU A 421 15.11 -41.18 -71.68
CA LEU A 421 15.73 -39.86 -71.53
C LEU A 421 15.73 -39.39 -70.08
N LEU A 422 14.62 -39.55 -69.35
CA LEU A 422 14.53 -39.19 -67.93
C LEU A 422 15.45 -40.06 -67.07
N ARG A 423 15.51 -41.37 -67.32
CA ARG A 423 16.45 -42.28 -66.64
C ARG A 423 17.91 -41.95 -66.97
N GLY A 424 18.23 -41.67 -68.23
CA GLY A 424 19.55 -41.24 -68.66
C GLY A 424 19.96 -39.91 -68.01
N ARG A 425 19.04 -38.94 -67.96
CA ARG A 425 19.28 -37.63 -67.33
C ARG A 425 19.42 -37.74 -65.82
N SER A 426 18.65 -38.60 -65.15
CA SER A 426 18.81 -38.85 -63.72
C SER A 426 20.16 -39.49 -63.40
N VAL A 427 20.62 -40.44 -64.21
CA VAL A 427 21.95 -41.06 -64.04
C VAL A 427 23.06 -40.05 -64.30
N GLN A 428 22.93 -39.19 -65.33
CA GLN A 428 23.87 -38.11 -65.60
C GLN A 428 23.91 -37.08 -64.45
N ASN A 429 22.78 -36.69 -63.89
CA ASN A 429 22.72 -35.78 -62.75
C ASN A 429 23.33 -36.41 -61.49
N GLN A 430 23.04 -37.68 -61.21
CA GLN A 430 23.66 -38.42 -60.11
C GLN A 430 25.19 -38.54 -60.30
N MET A 431 25.64 -38.74 -61.53
CA MET A 431 27.07 -38.75 -61.86
C MET A 431 27.69 -37.37 -61.67
N LEU A 432 27.07 -36.29 -62.13
CA LEU A 432 27.56 -34.92 -61.95
C LEU A 432 27.60 -34.52 -60.47
N GLU A 433 26.57 -34.85 -59.70
CA GLU A 433 26.57 -34.68 -58.25
C GLU A 433 27.67 -35.52 -57.57
N GLY A 434 27.91 -36.74 -58.06
CA GLY A 434 29.00 -37.60 -57.60
C GLY A 434 30.37 -36.97 -57.87
N ILE A 435 30.58 -36.45 -59.08
CA ILE A 435 31.81 -35.74 -59.46
C ILE A 435 31.97 -34.46 -58.62
N GLN A 436 30.90 -33.72 -58.35
CA GLN A 436 30.94 -32.53 -57.49
C GLN A 436 31.27 -32.86 -56.04
N LYS A 437 30.70 -33.92 -55.48
CA LYS A 437 30.99 -34.38 -54.11
C LYS A 437 32.42 -34.93 -53.98
N GLN A 438 32.94 -35.52 -55.05
CA GLN A 438 34.30 -36.07 -55.09
C GLN A 438 35.28 -35.11 -55.77
N LEU A 439 34.92 -33.85 -56.00
CA LEU A 439 35.74 -32.92 -56.79
C LEU A 439 37.07 -32.65 -56.08
N GLU A 440 37.03 -32.49 -54.77
CA GLU A 440 38.21 -32.37 -53.90
C GLU A 440 39.09 -33.62 -53.99
N GLN A 441 38.50 -34.81 -53.90
CA GLN A 441 39.24 -36.08 -54.00
C GLN A 441 39.77 -36.35 -55.41
N ILE A 442 39.08 -35.91 -56.46
CA ILE A 442 39.53 -35.98 -57.85
C ILE A 442 40.65 -34.97 -58.08
N GLN A 443 40.58 -33.78 -57.47
CA GLN A 443 41.67 -32.80 -57.48
C GLN A 443 42.88 -33.33 -56.69
N GLU A 444 42.68 -33.97 -55.54
CA GLU A 444 43.71 -34.69 -54.80
C GLU A 444 44.32 -35.80 -55.66
N LEU A 445 43.53 -36.66 -56.31
CA LEU A 445 44.04 -37.71 -57.18
C LEU A 445 44.75 -37.16 -58.42
N ARG A 446 44.22 -36.10 -59.05
CA ARG A 446 44.86 -35.42 -60.18
C ARG A 446 46.15 -34.71 -59.78
N THR A 447 46.20 -34.10 -58.59
CA THR A 447 47.42 -33.54 -58.03
C THR A 447 48.42 -34.65 -57.74
N THR A 448 48.04 -35.76 -57.09
CA THR A 448 48.93 -36.91 -56.83
C THR A 448 49.46 -37.57 -58.12
N HIS A 449 48.72 -37.49 -59.23
CA HIS A 449 49.15 -38.04 -60.52
C HIS A 449 49.98 -37.04 -61.36
N ALA A 450 50.18 -35.79 -60.89
CA ALA A 450 50.91 -34.73 -61.58
C ALA A 450 51.76 -33.82 -60.65
N LEU A 451 52.40 -34.36 -59.60
CA LEU A 451 53.25 -33.54 -58.71
C LEU A 451 54.62 -33.25 -59.35
N GLN A 452 54.82 -32.02 -59.82
CA GLN A 452 56.14 -31.41 -59.91
C GLN A 452 56.60 -31.09 -58.48
N LYS A 453 57.84 -31.45 -58.13
CA LYS A 453 58.42 -31.36 -56.78
C LYS A 453 58.25 -29.98 -56.10
N GLU A 454 58.21 -28.91 -56.89
CA GLU A 454 58.05 -27.53 -56.41
C GLU A 454 56.69 -27.26 -55.73
N GLN A 455 55.60 -27.89 -56.19
CA GLN A 455 54.28 -27.71 -55.58
C GLN A 455 54.16 -28.42 -54.22
N GLU A 456 54.88 -29.52 -54.01
CA GLU A 456 54.95 -30.16 -52.69
C GLU A 456 55.73 -29.31 -51.68
N GLU A 457 56.79 -28.65 -52.12
CA GLU A 457 57.59 -27.76 -51.27
C GLU A 457 56.80 -26.52 -50.85
N LEU A 458 56.03 -25.92 -51.77
CA LEU A 458 55.11 -24.83 -51.46
C LEU A 458 54.03 -25.27 -50.44
N GLN A 459 53.43 -26.44 -50.62
CA GLN A 459 52.45 -26.96 -49.64
C GLN A 459 53.08 -27.27 -48.28
N ARG A 460 54.34 -27.71 -48.23
CA ARG A 460 55.07 -27.90 -46.97
C ARG A 460 55.37 -26.55 -46.30
N ALA A 461 55.73 -25.53 -47.07
CA ALA A 461 55.93 -24.17 -46.58
C ALA A 461 54.61 -23.57 -46.03
N ASP A 462 53.51 -23.70 -46.76
CA ASP A 462 52.19 -23.23 -46.33
C ASP A 462 51.71 -23.95 -45.06
N LYS A 463 51.97 -25.26 -44.95
CA LYS A 463 51.72 -26.03 -43.72
C LYS A 463 52.57 -25.53 -42.55
N GLN A 464 53.81 -25.15 -42.78
CA GLN A 464 54.67 -24.60 -41.71
C GLN A 464 54.21 -23.20 -41.28
N VAL A 465 53.81 -22.35 -42.23
CA VAL A 465 53.26 -21.01 -41.95
C VAL A 465 51.95 -21.11 -41.17
N THR A 466 51.04 -21.98 -41.58
CA THR A 466 49.76 -22.18 -40.87
C THR A 466 49.95 -22.73 -39.46
N LEU A 467 50.89 -23.66 -39.27
CA LEU A 467 51.24 -24.16 -37.93
C LEU A 467 51.91 -23.10 -37.06
N ALA A 468 52.74 -22.21 -37.64
CA ALA A 468 53.33 -21.09 -36.92
C ALA A 468 52.26 -20.09 -36.47
N LEU A 469 51.34 -19.71 -37.36
CA LEU A 469 50.21 -18.84 -37.05
C LEU A 469 49.29 -19.44 -35.96
N GLN A 470 49.05 -20.75 -35.99
CA GLN A 470 48.29 -21.43 -34.94
C GLN A 470 48.99 -21.41 -33.58
N ARG A 471 50.32 -21.55 -33.55
CA ARG A 471 51.10 -21.44 -32.30
C ARG A 471 51.07 -20.01 -31.75
N GLU A 472 51.20 -19.01 -32.62
CA GLU A 472 51.10 -17.60 -32.23
C GLU A 472 49.71 -17.25 -31.71
N ALA A 473 48.65 -17.72 -32.39
CA ALA A 473 47.27 -17.55 -31.93
C ALA A 473 47.05 -18.19 -30.55
N ALA A 474 47.55 -19.39 -30.30
CA ALA A 474 47.44 -20.05 -29.00
C ALA A 474 48.19 -19.31 -27.88
N ILE A 475 49.36 -18.74 -28.17
CA ILE A 475 50.11 -17.90 -27.23
C ILE A 475 49.35 -16.61 -26.93
N CYS A 476 48.77 -15.98 -27.96
CA CYS A 476 47.94 -14.79 -27.82
C CYS A 476 46.68 -15.08 -26.99
N GLU A 477 45.97 -16.17 -27.25
CA GLU A 477 44.80 -16.59 -26.46
C GLU A 477 45.15 -16.84 -25.00
N SER A 478 46.27 -17.52 -24.72
CA SER A 478 46.76 -17.71 -23.36
C SER A 478 47.04 -16.38 -22.65
N ARG A 479 47.73 -15.44 -23.31
CA ARG A 479 47.98 -14.09 -22.76
C ARG A 479 46.68 -13.30 -22.55
N MET A 480 45.73 -13.42 -23.47
CA MET A 480 44.43 -12.77 -23.36
C MET A 480 43.62 -13.34 -22.20
N SER A 481 43.62 -14.66 -21.98
CA SER A 481 42.94 -15.27 -20.83
C SER A 481 43.54 -14.83 -19.49
N GLN A 482 44.86 -14.67 -19.41
CA GLN A 482 45.52 -14.13 -18.22
C GLN A 482 45.17 -12.65 -18.01
N ALA A 483 45.17 -11.84 -19.07
CA ALA A 483 44.75 -10.44 -18.99
C ALA A 483 43.28 -10.31 -18.58
N GLN A 484 42.40 -11.18 -19.08
CA GLN A 484 41.00 -11.26 -18.71
C GLN A 484 40.84 -11.66 -17.24
N SER A 485 41.58 -12.65 -16.72
CA SER A 485 41.45 -13.04 -15.31
C SER A 485 41.87 -11.91 -14.35
N TYR A 486 42.89 -11.11 -14.72
CA TYR A 486 43.25 -9.93 -13.93
C TYR A 486 42.19 -8.82 -14.03
N ALA A 487 41.63 -8.56 -15.21
CA ALA A 487 40.56 -7.57 -15.40
C ALA A 487 39.27 -7.98 -14.67
N ASP A 488 38.92 -9.26 -14.71
CA ASP A 488 37.77 -9.82 -13.99
C ASP A 488 37.98 -9.72 -12.47
N GLY A 489 39.19 -10.00 -11.97
CA GLY A 489 39.51 -9.83 -10.55
C GLY A 489 39.35 -8.38 -10.07
N LEU A 490 39.96 -7.43 -10.79
CA LEU A 490 39.87 -6.00 -10.44
C LEU A 490 38.44 -5.45 -10.55
N SER A 491 37.69 -5.88 -11.57
CA SER A 491 36.30 -5.46 -11.74
C SER A 491 35.38 -6.09 -10.71
N GLN A 492 35.63 -7.33 -10.30
CA GLN A 492 34.84 -8.02 -9.28
C GLN A 492 35.02 -7.39 -7.91
N GLU A 493 36.23 -6.93 -7.57
CA GLU A 493 36.49 -6.18 -6.33
C GLU A 493 35.75 -4.84 -6.33
N ALA A 494 35.87 -4.05 -7.39
CA ALA A 494 35.17 -2.77 -7.52
C ALA A 494 33.63 -2.93 -7.51
N ILE A 495 33.11 -3.96 -8.17
CA ILE A 495 31.67 -4.29 -8.14
C ILE A 495 31.25 -4.75 -6.74
N GLY A 496 32.09 -5.54 -6.06
CA GLY A 496 31.85 -5.99 -4.69
C GLY A 496 31.74 -4.83 -3.71
N GLU A 497 32.71 -3.91 -3.72
CA GLU A 497 32.70 -2.72 -2.86
C GLU A 497 31.50 -1.82 -3.14
N MET A 498 31.13 -1.64 -4.42
CA MET A 498 29.94 -0.87 -4.79
C MET A 498 28.65 -1.54 -4.29
N LEU A 499 28.53 -2.87 -4.42
CA LEU A 499 27.36 -3.60 -3.92
C LEU A 499 27.28 -3.56 -2.39
N ASP A 500 28.41 -3.66 -1.69
CA ASP A 500 28.48 -3.53 -0.24
C ASP A 500 28.10 -2.13 0.22
N PHE A 501 28.54 -1.09 -0.49
CA PHE A 501 28.12 0.29 -0.24
C PHE A 501 26.61 0.45 -0.43
N LEU A 502 26.06 -0.02 -1.55
CA LEU A 502 24.62 0.05 -1.82
C LEU A 502 23.81 -0.75 -0.79
N ALA A 503 24.32 -1.90 -0.32
CA ALA A 503 23.68 -2.68 0.73
C ALA A 503 23.64 -1.91 2.07
N LYS A 504 24.74 -1.25 2.44
CA LYS A 504 24.81 -0.40 3.65
C LYS A 504 23.85 0.79 3.57
N GLU A 505 23.80 1.48 2.43
CA GLU A 505 22.88 2.60 2.22
C GLU A 505 21.42 2.16 2.22
N LEU A 506 21.11 0.96 1.72
CA LEU A 506 19.76 0.40 1.80
C LEU A 506 19.36 0.15 3.26
N VAL A 507 20.24 -0.45 4.07
CA VAL A 507 20.00 -0.67 5.50
C VAL A 507 19.82 0.67 6.22
N ARG A 508 20.69 1.64 5.96
CA ARG A 508 20.59 3.00 6.51
C ARG A 508 19.24 3.65 6.18
N LEU A 509 18.77 3.59 4.93
CA LEU A 509 17.46 4.13 4.52
C LEU A 509 16.28 3.42 5.21
N GLN A 510 16.41 2.11 5.47
CA GLN A 510 15.40 1.38 6.25
C GLN A 510 15.38 1.83 7.71
N GLU A 511 16.55 2.05 8.30
CA GLU A 511 16.69 2.56 9.67
C GLU A 511 16.15 3.99 9.79
N GLU A 512 16.46 4.88 8.85
CA GLU A 512 15.93 6.25 8.79
C GLU A 512 14.40 6.26 8.73
N ARG A 513 13.80 5.41 7.87
CA ARG A 513 12.33 5.26 7.81
C ARG A 513 11.74 4.74 9.12
N ARG A 514 12.42 3.80 9.77
CA ARG A 514 11.99 3.24 11.06
C ARG A 514 12.06 4.29 12.17
N ILE A 515 13.14 5.08 12.22
CA ILE A 515 13.32 6.19 13.17
C ILE A 515 12.26 7.26 12.92
N HIS A 516 12.03 7.66 11.67
CA HIS A 516 10.99 8.62 11.31
C HIS A 516 9.59 8.14 11.74
N ALA A 517 9.28 6.86 11.58
CA ALA A 517 8.02 6.30 12.08
C ALA A 517 7.91 6.39 13.62
N PHE A 518 9.01 6.13 14.35
CA PHE A 518 9.04 6.31 15.80
C PHE A 518 8.89 7.79 16.22
N MET A 519 9.52 8.71 15.49
CA MET A 519 9.38 10.15 15.71
C MET A 519 7.92 10.59 15.57
N LEU A 520 7.23 10.20 14.49
CA LEU A 520 5.81 10.54 14.29
C LEU A 520 4.90 9.96 15.38
N LEU A 521 5.17 8.73 15.84
CA LEU A 521 4.43 8.14 16.95
C LEU A 521 4.67 8.91 18.25
N ALA A 522 5.92 9.28 18.53
CA ALA A 522 6.29 10.05 19.72
C ALA A 522 5.69 11.47 19.70
N GLU A 523 5.68 12.14 18.54
CA GLU A 523 5.02 13.43 18.35
C GLU A 523 3.52 13.32 18.58
N ARG A 524 2.87 12.29 18.05
CA ARG A 524 1.45 12.03 18.31
C ARG A 524 1.18 11.85 19.81
N ASP A 525 2.01 11.07 20.50
CA ASP A 525 1.87 10.84 21.94
C ASP A 525 2.15 12.09 22.77
N ARG A 526 3.06 12.97 22.31
CA ARG A 526 3.29 14.29 22.91
C ARG A 526 2.08 15.19 22.71
N ASN A 527 1.58 15.33 21.48
CA ASN A 527 0.41 16.16 21.17
C ASN A 527 -0.82 15.69 21.96
N LEU A 528 -0.99 14.37 22.12
CA LEU A 528 -2.08 13.80 22.92
C LEU A 528 -1.94 14.12 24.41
N ARG A 529 -0.71 14.15 24.96
CA ARG A 529 -0.44 14.59 26.33
C ARG A 529 -0.67 16.08 26.50
N GLU A 530 -0.16 16.91 25.59
CA GLU A 530 -0.37 18.36 25.61
C GLU A 530 -1.85 18.73 25.47
N ALA A 531 -2.62 18.01 24.63
CA ALA A 531 -4.06 18.20 24.52
C ALA A 531 -4.80 17.82 25.82
N LYS A 532 -4.39 16.73 26.49
CA LYS A 532 -4.95 16.34 27.79
C LYS A 532 -4.61 17.36 28.88
N GLU A 533 -3.35 17.79 28.96
CA GLU A 533 -2.89 18.78 29.93
C GLU A 533 -3.53 20.14 29.69
N SER A 534 -3.62 20.60 28.44
CA SER A 534 -4.32 21.86 28.13
C SER A 534 -5.81 21.78 28.46
N GLY A 535 -6.47 20.65 28.23
CA GLY A 535 -7.83 20.41 28.71
C GLY A 535 -7.94 20.48 30.24
N GLN A 536 -6.99 19.88 30.98
CA GLN A 536 -6.94 19.97 32.45
C GLN A 536 -6.68 21.40 32.94
N ARG A 537 -5.73 22.12 32.33
CA ARG A 537 -5.40 23.52 32.66
C ARG A 537 -6.59 24.44 32.41
N GLN A 538 -7.33 24.25 31.32
CA GLN A 538 -8.55 25.02 31.06
C GLN A 538 -9.62 24.78 32.13
N MET A 539 -9.79 23.54 32.59
CA MET A 539 -10.74 23.21 33.66
C MET A 539 -10.29 23.81 35.01
N GLU A 540 -9.00 23.76 35.33
CA GLU A 540 -8.45 24.38 36.52
C GLU A 540 -8.55 25.91 36.49
N GLU A 541 -8.27 26.56 35.36
CA GLU A 541 -8.44 28.01 35.21
C GLU A 541 -9.89 28.44 35.35
N ARG A 542 -10.84 27.69 34.78
CA ARG A 542 -12.27 27.96 34.98
C ARG A 542 -12.64 27.85 36.45
N ARG A 543 -12.19 26.80 37.13
CA ARG A 543 -12.42 26.64 38.57
C ARG A 543 -11.82 27.79 39.38
N ARG A 544 -10.60 28.24 39.07
CA ARG A 544 -10.00 29.41 39.73
C ARG A 544 -10.80 30.69 39.50
N ARG A 545 -11.30 30.92 38.28
CA ARG A 545 -12.17 32.08 38.00
C ARG A 545 -13.47 32.02 38.78
N GLU A 546 -14.09 30.84 38.87
CA GLU A 546 -15.28 30.62 39.68
C GLU A 546 -14.98 30.88 41.17
N GLU A 547 -13.87 30.37 41.69
CA GLU A 547 -13.40 30.61 43.06
C GLU A 547 -13.12 32.10 43.32
N ASP A 548 -12.48 32.82 42.39
CA ASP A 548 -12.20 34.25 42.48
C ASP A 548 -13.48 35.11 42.42
N GLU A 549 -14.49 34.68 41.65
CA GLU A 549 -15.80 35.31 41.63
C GLU A 549 -16.56 35.09 42.93
N ILE A 550 -16.55 33.87 43.46
CA ILE A 550 -17.12 33.55 44.78
C ILE A 550 -16.42 34.36 45.88
N PHE A 551 -15.09 34.46 45.83
CA PHE A 551 -14.32 35.24 46.77
C PHE A 551 -14.66 36.74 46.69
N ARG A 552 -14.77 37.30 45.48
CA ARG A 552 -15.22 38.69 45.28
C ARG A 552 -16.61 38.91 45.85
N GLN A 553 -17.55 38.00 45.61
CA GLN A 553 -18.90 38.09 46.18
C GLN A 553 -18.88 38.03 47.71
N MET A 554 -18.11 37.11 48.29
CA MET A 554 -17.93 37.02 49.75
C MET A 554 -17.33 38.30 50.33
N MET A 555 -16.31 38.88 49.69
CA MET A 555 -15.71 40.15 50.13
C MET A 555 -16.70 41.31 50.05
N ASN A 556 -17.50 41.39 48.99
CA ASN A 556 -18.55 42.41 48.87
C ASN A 556 -19.60 42.25 49.98
N VAL A 557 -20.00 41.01 50.30
CA VAL A 557 -20.92 40.74 51.42
C VAL A 557 -20.27 41.16 52.74
N HIS A 558 -19.02 40.83 52.99
CA HIS A 558 -18.32 41.25 54.21
C HIS A 558 -18.16 42.77 54.30
N GLN A 559 -17.80 43.45 53.21
CA GLN A 559 -17.77 44.91 53.17
C GLN A 559 -19.13 45.50 53.47
N SER A 560 -20.20 45.03 52.81
CA SER A 560 -21.57 45.49 53.10
C SER A 560 -22.00 45.21 54.54
N THR A 561 -21.54 44.12 55.15
CA THR A 561 -21.84 43.80 56.55
C THR A 561 -21.09 44.74 57.51
N VAL A 562 -19.83 45.06 57.18
CA VAL A 562 -19.04 46.04 57.93
C VAL A 562 -19.66 47.43 57.80
N ASP A 563 -20.06 47.82 56.59
CA ASP A 563 -20.69 49.12 56.32
C ASP A 563 -22.01 49.25 57.08
N LEU A 564 -22.88 48.23 57.03
CA LEU A 564 -24.12 48.19 57.82
C LEU A 564 -23.85 48.31 59.33
N TYR A 565 -22.86 47.58 59.85
CA TYR A 565 -22.50 47.69 61.26
C TYR A 565 -21.98 49.09 61.63
N LEU A 566 -21.19 49.71 60.76
CA LEU A 566 -20.70 51.08 60.97
C LEU A 566 -21.84 52.10 60.87
N GLU A 567 -22.76 51.92 59.93
CA GLU A 567 -23.98 52.72 59.82
C GLU A 567 -24.83 52.62 61.08
N ASP A 568 -25.09 51.42 61.59
CA ASP A 568 -25.84 51.22 62.84
C ASP A 568 -25.17 51.92 64.03
N VAL A 569 -23.84 51.79 64.17
CA VAL A 569 -23.08 52.46 65.25
C VAL A 569 -23.13 53.99 65.10
N ILE A 570 -23.04 54.50 63.87
CA ILE A 570 -23.15 55.93 63.61
C ILE A 570 -24.55 56.41 63.96
N LEU A 571 -25.59 55.71 63.49
CA LEU A 571 -26.99 56.06 63.77
C LEU A 571 -27.27 56.08 65.27
N ASP A 572 -26.86 55.04 66.00
CA ASP A 572 -26.99 54.98 67.47
C ASP A 572 -26.27 56.16 68.14
N SER A 573 -25.08 56.54 67.66
CA SER A 573 -24.34 57.69 68.21
C SER A 573 -25.00 59.03 67.86
N THR A 574 -25.58 59.16 66.66
CA THR A 574 -26.30 60.36 66.25
C THR A 574 -27.59 60.51 67.03
N ASP A 575 -28.32 59.42 67.27
CA ASP A 575 -29.54 59.42 68.07
C ASP A 575 -29.24 59.78 69.53
N GLN A 576 -28.17 59.22 70.12
CA GLN A 576 -27.73 59.59 71.47
C GLN A 576 -27.32 61.07 71.56
N THR A 577 -26.58 61.59 70.58
CA THR A 577 -26.16 63.00 70.58
C THR A 577 -27.34 63.93 70.35
N ALA A 578 -28.24 63.61 69.42
CA ALA A 578 -29.48 64.35 69.19
C ALA A 578 -30.36 64.36 70.45
N ASP A 579 -30.53 63.22 71.13
CA ASP A 579 -31.27 63.14 72.39
C ASP A 579 -30.63 64.02 73.48
N THR A 580 -29.30 64.02 73.59
CA THR A 580 -28.62 64.90 74.56
C THR A 580 -28.81 66.38 74.23
N GLN A 581 -28.68 66.78 72.96
CA GLN A 581 -28.89 68.17 72.52
C GLN A 581 -30.34 68.59 72.73
N ALA A 582 -31.30 67.75 72.37
CA ALA A 582 -32.73 68.03 72.58
C ALA A 582 -33.04 68.21 74.07
N ARG A 583 -32.46 67.38 74.96
CA ARG A 583 -32.60 67.56 76.41
C ARG A 583 -31.99 68.88 76.88
N GLU A 584 -30.80 69.24 76.43
CA GLU A 584 -30.18 70.52 76.76
C GLU A 584 -31.02 71.72 76.30
N GLU A 585 -31.56 71.68 75.08
CA GLU A 585 -32.45 72.73 74.58
C GLU A 585 -33.77 72.79 75.36
N ILE A 586 -34.38 71.65 75.67
CA ILE A 586 -35.57 71.59 76.53
C ILE A 586 -35.27 72.19 77.91
N HIS A 587 -34.10 71.89 78.49
CA HIS A 587 -33.69 72.48 79.76
C HIS A 587 -33.52 74.00 79.66
N ARG A 588 -32.86 74.51 78.61
CA ARG A 588 -32.72 75.96 78.40
C ARG A 588 -34.06 76.65 78.23
N VAL A 589 -34.95 76.10 77.39
CA VAL A 589 -36.30 76.64 77.19
C VAL A 589 -37.11 76.57 78.49
N ALA A 590 -36.96 75.50 79.27
CA ALA A 590 -37.61 75.38 80.56
C ALA A 590 -37.09 76.42 81.57
N GLU A 591 -35.78 76.69 81.61
CA GLU A 591 -35.18 77.74 82.44
C GLU A 591 -35.64 79.13 82.01
N GLU A 592 -35.67 79.42 80.71
CA GLU A 592 -36.18 80.68 80.16
C GLU A 592 -37.66 80.86 80.51
N LEU A 593 -38.50 79.83 80.30
CA LEU A 593 -39.90 79.86 80.69
C LEU A 593 -40.06 80.04 82.20
N ASN A 594 -39.25 79.36 83.01
CA ASN A 594 -39.32 79.47 84.46
C ASN A 594 -38.95 80.90 84.93
N ASN A 595 -37.94 81.50 84.30
CA ASN A 595 -37.57 82.90 84.54
C ASN A 595 -38.67 83.86 84.12
N VAL A 596 -39.32 83.62 82.98
CA VAL A 596 -40.49 84.39 82.54
C VAL A 596 -41.67 84.20 83.49
N THR A 597 -41.94 82.97 83.97
CA THR A 597 -43.02 82.73 84.94
C THR A 597 -42.72 83.38 86.27
N TYR A 598 -41.50 83.31 86.79
CA TYR A 598 -41.12 84.00 88.02
C TYR A 598 -41.21 85.52 87.85
N ALA A 599 -40.76 86.08 86.73
CA ALA A 599 -40.91 87.51 86.44
C ALA A 599 -42.40 87.92 86.33
N MET A 600 -43.26 87.07 85.75
CA MET A 600 -44.71 87.29 85.71
C MET A 600 -45.35 87.16 87.10
N GLU A 601 -44.87 86.26 87.96
CA GLU A 601 -45.35 86.11 89.33
C GLU A 601 -44.94 87.28 90.24
N GLU A 602 -43.69 87.75 90.13
CA GLU A 602 -43.19 88.90 90.89
C GLU A 602 -43.90 90.22 90.53
N MET A 603 -44.39 90.34 89.29
CA MET A 603 -45.09 91.54 88.78
C MET A 603 -46.60 91.54 89.07
N ARG A 604 -47.14 90.60 89.86
CA ARG A 604 -48.58 90.30 89.91
C ARG A 604 -49.34 91.01 91.05
N ASN A 605 -50.53 91.53 90.71
CA ASN A 605 -51.53 92.05 91.66
C ASN A 605 -52.66 91.03 91.91
N ASN A 606 -53.31 91.02 93.09
CA ASN A 606 -54.40 90.09 93.44
C ASN A 606 -55.57 90.06 92.43
N VAL A 607 -55.82 91.17 91.74
CA VAL A 607 -56.89 91.24 90.72
C VAL A 607 -56.53 90.45 89.46
N GLN A 608 -55.24 90.39 89.09
CA GLN A 608 -54.77 89.64 87.93
C GLN A 608 -54.67 88.13 88.21
N SER A 609 -54.52 87.71 89.47
CA SER A 609 -54.63 86.30 89.82
C SER A 609 -56.05 85.78 89.70
N GLU A 610 -57.05 86.55 90.10
CA GLU A 610 -58.47 86.21 89.93
C GLU A 610 -58.88 86.14 88.45
N GLU A 611 -58.43 87.07 87.60
CA GLU A 611 -58.71 87.02 86.15
C GLU A 611 -58.08 85.81 85.46
N ILE A 612 -56.86 85.42 85.86
CA ILE A 612 -56.18 84.23 85.31
C ILE A 612 -56.83 82.95 85.83
N VAL A 613 -57.29 82.90 87.09
CA VAL A 613 -58.09 81.76 87.59
C VAL A 613 -59.41 81.68 86.82
N ALA A 614 -60.07 82.81 86.54
CA ALA A 614 -61.26 82.82 85.69
C ALA A 614 -60.95 82.36 84.25
N GLN A 615 -59.80 82.72 83.68
CA GLN A 615 -59.35 82.21 82.38
C GLN A 615 -58.97 80.73 82.41
N LEU A 616 -58.34 80.23 83.47
CA LEU A 616 -58.02 78.81 83.66
C LEU A 616 -59.31 78.01 83.79
N VAL A 617 -60.25 78.45 84.64
CA VAL A 617 -61.58 77.84 84.76
C VAL A 617 -62.33 77.89 83.42
N TYR A 618 -62.26 79.00 82.68
CA TYR A 618 -62.80 79.09 81.33
C TYR A 618 -62.11 78.13 80.34
N SER A 619 -60.80 77.93 80.48
CA SER A 619 -60.01 77.02 79.65
C SER A 619 -60.35 75.55 79.91
N PHE A 620 -60.68 75.20 81.15
CA PHE A 620 -61.14 73.87 81.56
C PHE A 620 -62.60 73.60 81.15
N LEU A 621 -63.48 74.61 81.22
CA LEU A 621 -64.91 74.42 80.92
C LEU A 621 -65.23 74.24 79.42
N ILE A 622 -64.30 74.60 78.51
CA ILE A 622 -64.48 74.41 77.07
C ILE A 622 -63.32 73.56 76.53
N PRO A 623 -63.57 72.33 76.02
CA PRO A 623 -62.55 71.51 75.39
C PRO A 623 -61.85 72.22 74.23
N ASP A 624 -60.53 72.08 74.13
CA ASP A 624 -59.71 72.80 73.13
C ASP A 624 -60.09 72.50 71.68
N ILE A 625 -60.69 71.34 71.42
CA ILE A 625 -61.22 70.94 70.11
C ILE A 625 -62.35 71.89 69.67
N TYR A 626 -63.15 72.42 70.60
CA TYR A 626 -64.16 73.43 70.29
C TYR A 626 -63.57 74.83 70.10
N LYS A 627 -62.42 75.12 70.72
CA LYS A 627 -61.70 76.38 70.51
C LYS A 627 -61.02 76.42 69.14
N THR A 628 -60.36 75.33 68.73
CA THR A 628 -59.73 75.22 67.40
C THR A 628 -60.77 75.22 66.29
N THR A 629 -61.91 74.55 66.47
CA THR A 629 -63.00 74.57 65.47
C THR A 629 -63.69 75.93 65.35
N VAL A 630 -63.84 76.70 66.43
CA VAL A 630 -64.35 78.09 66.37
C VAL A 630 -63.31 79.03 65.75
N ARG A 631 -62.03 78.88 66.09
CA ARG A 631 -60.91 79.65 65.50
C ARG A 631 -60.75 79.38 64.00
N ASN A 632 -61.06 78.15 63.56
CA ASN A 632 -61.01 77.75 62.15
C ASN A 632 -62.31 78.09 61.39
N ARG A 633 -63.45 78.35 62.06
CA ARG A 633 -64.75 78.70 61.43
C ARG A 633 -65.05 80.20 61.36
N GLY A 634 -64.32 81.06 62.08
CA GLY A 634 -64.45 82.51 61.99
C GLY A 634 -63.08 83.18 61.81
N GLY A 635 -62.73 83.50 60.58
CA GLY A 635 -61.65 84.46 60.30
C GLY A 635 -62.15 85.89 60.53
N LEU A 636 -61.33 86.70 61.20
CA LEU A 636 -61.46 88.14 61.51
C LEU A 636 -62.06 88.51 62.88
N THR A 637 -61.19 89.19 63.64
CA THR A 637 -61.40 90.20 64.70
C THR A 637 -62.26 89.84 65.92
N LEU A 638 -61.71 90.11 67.12
CA LEU A 638 -62.46 90.25 68.37
C LEU A 638 -63.35 91.51 68.31
N PRO A 639 -64.70 91.42 68.43
CA PRO A 639 -65.51 92.56 68.83
C PRO A 639 -66.07 92.36 70.25
N GLN A 640 -65.99 93.42 71.05
CA GLN A 640 -66.76 93.79 72.25
C GLN A 640 -67.39 92.71 73.18
N PRO A 641 -67.40 92.94 74.51
CA PRO A 641 -67.98 92.02 75.51
C PRO A 641 -69.45 91.62 75.27
N GLN A 642 -70.19 92.39 74.47
CA GLN A 642 -71.60 92.12 74.11
C GLN A 642 -71.77 90.88 73.20
N ALA A 643 -70.77 90.53 72.37
CA ALA A 643 -70.83 89.34 71.50
C ALA A 643 -70.66 88.02 72.29
N ARG A 644 -69.93 88.04 73.42
CA ARG A 644 -69.73 86.86 74.30
C ARG A 644 -71.03 86.43 75.00
N LEU A 645 -71.88 87.39 75.39
CA LEU A 645 -73.23 87.13 75.92
C LEU A 645 -74.19 86.58 74.86
N LEU A 646 -74.07 87.03 73.61
CA LEU A 646 -74.88 86.51 72.50
C LEU A 646 -74.50 85.08 72.12
N LEU A 647 -73.21 84.72 72.17
CA LEU A 647 -72.76 83.34 71.97
C LEU A 647 -73.19 82.43 73.11
N PHE A 648 -73.11 82.88 74.37
CA PHE A 648 -73.65 82.14 75.51
C PHE A 648 -75.17 81.95 75.40
N LYS A 649 -75.91 82.99 75.00
CA LYS A 649 -77.35 82.88 74.71
C LYS A 649 -77.64 81.92 73.56
N SER A 650 -76.84 81.93 72.48
CA SER A 650 -76.99 81.01 71.34
C SER A 650 -76.71 79.56 71.77
N TYR A 651 -75.66 79.33 72.55
CA TYR A 651 -75.32 78.03 73.10
C TYR A 651 -76.41 77.51 74.04
N MET A 652 -76.86 78.33 74.99
CA MET A 652 -77.98 77.97 75.87
C MET A 652 -79.28 77.75 75.08
N LYS A 653 -79.52 78.47 73.99
CA LYS A 653 -80.68 78.27 73.10
C LYS A 653 -80.58 76.95 72.32
N HIS A 654 -79.37 76.54 71.92
CA HIS A 654 -79.11 75.23 71.30
C HIS A 654 -79.26 74.09 72.31
N VAL A 655 -78.78 74.26 73.55
CA VAL A 655 -78.96 73.29 74.65
C VAL A 655 -80.43 73.20 75.05
N TYR A 656 -81.17 74.31 75.13
CA TYR A 656 -82.62 74.31 75.34
C TYR A 656 -83.38 73.66 74.19
N ARG A 657 -82.96 73.85 72.92
CA ARG A 657 -83.57 73.17 71.76
C ARG A 657 -83.30 71.67 71.77
N LEU A 658 -82.09 71.25 72.12
CA LEU A 658 -81.69 69.84 72.22
C LEU A 658 -82.40 69.14 73.38
N THR A 659 -82.52 69.80 74.54
CA THR A 659 -83.29 69.28 75.67
C THR A 659 -84.78 69.20 75.36
N TYR A 660 -85.39 70.23 74.76
CA TYR A 660 -86.80 70.14 74.31
C TYR A 660 -87.00 69.07 73.24
N SER A 661 -86.08 68.92 72.27
CA SER A 661 -86.20 67.87 71.25
C SER A 661 -86.04 66.47 71.84
N LEU A 662 -85.12 66.29 72.80
CA LEU A 662 -84.94 65.02 73.51
C LEU A 662 -86.12 64.74 74.46
N GLN A 663 -86.74 65.76 75.04
CA GLN A 663 -87.93 65.62 75.87
C GLN A 663 -89.19 65.31 75.04
N THR A 664 -89.28 65.79 73.78
CA THR A 664 -90.33 65.35 72.84
C THR A 664 -90.10 63.94 72.29
N ILE A 665 -88.85 63.47 72.22
CA ILE A 665 -88.53 62.07 71.84
C ILE A 665 -88.78 61.12 73.02
N SER A 666 -88.61 61.58 74.27
CA SER A 666 -88.93 60.83 75.50
C SER A 666 -90.42 60.78 75.88
N VAL A 667 -91.31 61.39 75.08
CA VAL A 667 -92.79 61.27 75.22
C VAL A 667 -93.37 60.36 74.10
N LEU A 668 -92.52 59.89 73.18
CA LEU A 668 -92.83 58.91 72.13
C LEU A 668 -92.12 57.55 72.34
N VAL A 669 -91.50 57.36 73.51
CA VAL A 669 -91.02 56.10 74.12
C VAL A 669 -91.45 56.13 75.57
#